data_AF-A0A1Q3EQ06-F1
#
_entry.id   AF-A0A1Q3EQ06-F1
#
_cell.length_a   1.000
_cell.length_b   1.000
_cell.length_c   1.000
_cell.angle_alpha   90.00
_cell.angle_beta   90.00
_cell.angle_gamma   90.00
#
_symmetry.space_group_name_H-M   'P 1'
#
loop_
_entity.id
_entity.type
_entity.pdbx_description
1 polymer ?
#
loop_
_entity_poly.entity_id
_entity_poly.type
_entity_poly.pdbx_seq_one_letter_code
_entity_poly.pdbx_strand_id
1 'polypeptide(L)'
;MGDTTSTRRPIRIGNSSGAIGDGPDQLYRLATEGPIDAIFSDYLAEVNIPWRALEMIDNPELGYEQSPLIQLQWENAAEEIVNRGIKWVHDGGALNPRGLYEEIKRILDAKGLLGQTKLAWVEGDNVLDTVKANLADIHGAAKIYSHLDIPGQTLNDAFKDGDVGQILSANAYVGLRGILAALEDGAQIIVCGRVCDASPVMALGAWWHGWSLTDWDQLAGSLVAGHITECGPYTTGGNFCDFCNLFSDPGSPEAKFYDLGYPIVELADDGSCMITQHPGSNGGVTVDTVTAQLVYEIQGPKYLNPDVVAHLENVRVETVPGEKNKVRVWGITGSPPPPTTKLAVCSLGGYQAEMTLFAVGLNIKEKYESWKMQVMRKTDPSKFSKIAIDLYGYGLHSLPASEPSASIGPGSQLRYNDPQSQKDCTAMIRHFVQAPTKDVISDFMNLFLTMGMAGYPGLCRSLDFRDGVPKPFIKYFPAIISQQDVTMRVHLDNVGKSDEGRTIDISPIQEEHTELFNGQRSYDPDDKLSLANFGPTRRVPFGTLVLARSGDKGGNANVGFWVRNANSEAWPWLRSLLTIDKLRELLGKDAYPPHDQFQSRPYQITRFEMPYIHAVHFVIFGILEDGEKTSSRFNGMAHSYAIYHILEPLAPLPCRPGILTPPGREYGDSSGFLYAIPVSAQVEEEELKSVGASDLHSPGPGPDLGIGSLATPRHILWPARHDHGDVVIRVLSVGGDGLRSLKILRQVATAPEALIRSNHTLPLFREIVLKDIILGVFPRVTASLTEVFVPNKMRFVAEIDMMEIFTQCLEALDFLHQNLIAHLNVTFDNFLIDFPPLSHLQKRPLTGSPRVFITNFDRAVSFLPSTPAAERFCLGVHLFAYQPPEEEQESTKDTFLARKRALESVTESKEQSKKRPLTSKAPEIVDSRHRFSPFPVDCWQFASSVLTLESEFTEDGSDSGFILIEPVHELFRTMASDDPTCRPSAFDALIGLQHILYPS
;
A
#
# COMPACT_ATOMS: atom_id res chain seq x y z
N MET A 1 -37.10 -32.90 -32.61
CA MET A 1 -36.27 -31.71 -32.32
C MET A 1 -36.52 -31.37 -30.87
N GLY A 2 -35.72 -31.95 -29.98
CA GLY A 2 -35.79 -31.73 -28.54
C GLY A 2 -34.69 -30.74 -28.17
N ASP A 3 -35.10 -29.68 -27.51
CA ASP A 3 -34.31 -28.59 -26.95
C ASP A 3 -33.56 -29.11 -25.70
N THR A 4 -32.26 -29.39 -25.81
CA THR A 4 -31.41 -29.82 -24.68
C THR A 4 -29.95 -29.37 -24.86
N THR A 5 -29.66 -28.08 -24.65
CA THR A 5 -28.34 -27.64 -24.19
C THR A 5 -28.53 -26.99 -22.83
N SER A 6 -28.53 -27.79 -21.75
CA SER A 6 -28.43 -27.20 -20.42
C SER A 6 -27.01 -26.65 -20.29
N THR A 7 -26.86 -25.33 -20.38
CA THR A 7 -25.59 -24.62 -20.18
C THR A 7 -24.99 -25.05 -18.85
N ARG A 8 -23.74 -25.56 -18.85
CA ARG A 8 -23.04 -25.89 -17.60
C ARG A 8 -22.89 -24.64 -16.75
N ARG A 9 -22.85 -24.81 -15.42
CA ARG A 9 -22.54 -23.68 -14.53
C ARG A 9 -21.13 -23.14 -14.84
N PRO A 10 -20.83 -21.88 -14.50
CA PRO A 10 -19.47 -21.36 -14.58
C PRO A 10 -18.47 -22.24 -13.81
N ILE A 11 -17.27 -22.42 -14.37
CA ILE A 11 -16.13 -23.07 -13.69
C ILE A 11 -15.46 -22.07 -12.76
N ARG A 12 -15.10 -22.51 -11.54
CA ARG A 12 -14.37 -21.70 -10.56
C ARG A 12 -12.88 -22.05 -10.59
N ILE A 13 -12.08 -21.10 -11.05
CA ILE A 13 -10.63 -21.27 -11.23
C ILE A 13 -9.90 -20.27 -10.34
N GLY A 14 -9.06 -20.74 -9.42
CA GLY A 14 -8.27 -19.91 -8.51
C GLY A 14 -6.82 -19.82 -8.94
N ASN A 15 -6.16 -18.68 -8.71
CA ASN A 15 -4.71 -18.55 -8.92
C ASN A 15 -3.96 -18.82 -7.60
N SER A 16 -2.93 -19.67 -7.58
CA SER A 16 -2.12 -19.90 -6.36
C SER A 16 -0.69 -19.36 -6.42
N SER A 17 -0.34 -18.67 -7.51
CA SER A 17 0.98 -18.07 -7.75
C SER A 17 0.93 -17.18 -8.97
N GLY A 18 1.54 -15.99 -8.87
CA GLY A 18 1.88 -15.14 -10.01
C GLY A 18 3.39 -14.85 -10.14
N ALA A 19 4.22 -15.39 -9.23
CA ALA A 19 5.67 -15.27 -9.27
C ALA A 19 6.34 -16.35 -8.40
N ILE A 20 7.64 -16.58 -8.64
CA ILE A 20 8.44 -17.44 -7.75
C ILE A 20 8.48 -16.85 -6.34
N GLY A 21 8.19 -17.67 -5.33
CA GLY A 21 8.25 -17.28 -3.92
C GLY A 21 6.94 -16.72 -3.38
N ASP A 22 5.88 -16.69 -4.18
CA ASP A 22 4.51 -16.46 -3.74
C ASP A 22 4.10 -17.47 -2.65
N GLY A 23 3.10 -17.09 -1.85
CA GLY A 23 2.82 -17.72 -0.55
C GLY A 23 2.83 -19.27 -0.60
N PRO A 24 3.63 -19.94 0.24
CA PRO A 24 3.75 -21.40 0.21
C PRO A 24 2.44 -22.10 0.63
N ASP A 25 1.52 -21.38 1.26
CA ASP A 25 0.22 -21.82 1.74
C ASP A 25 -0.93 -21.63 0.74
N GLN A 26 -0.72 -20.91 -0.37
CA GLN A 26 -1.84 -20.45 -1.21
C GLN A 26 -2.57 -21.58 -1.94
N LEU A 27 -1.85 -22.63 -2.35
CA LEU A 27 -2.45 -23.82 -2.93
C LEU A 27 -3.38 -24.52 -1.93
N TYR A 28 -2.93 -24.65 -0.67
CA TYR A 28 -3.71 -25.21 0.43
C TYR A 28 -4.97 -24.37 0.72
N ARG A 29 -4.82 -23.04 0.81
CA ARG A 29 -5.92 -22.11 1.12
C ARG A 29 -6.99 -22.13 0.05
N LEU A 30 -6.62 -22.06 -1.22
CA LEU A 30 -7.58 -22.19 -2.32
C LEU A 30 -8.33 -23.52 -2.28
N ALA A 31 -7.61 -24.60 -1.95
CA ALA A 31 -8.16 -25.94 -1.84
C ALA A 31 -8.97 -26.20 -0.55
N THR A 32 -9.07 -25.26 0.40
CA THR A 32 -9.76 -25.51 1.69
C THR A 32 -10.75 -24.42 2.12
N GLU A 33 -10.48 -23.16 1.81
CA GLU A 33 -11.27 -22.03 2.31
C GLU A 33 -12.62 -21.87 1.59
N GLY A 34 -12.82 -22.54 0.46
CA GLY A 34 -14.09 -22.48 -0.26
C GLY A 34 -14.22 -23.42 -1.46
N PRO A 35 -15.31 -23.28 -2.22
CA PRO A 35 -15.57 -24.10 -3.39
C PRO A 35 -14.69 -23.66 -4.57
N ILE A 36 -13.92 -24.60 -5.11
CA ILE A 36 -13.10 -24.41 -6.30
C ILE A 36 -13.16 -25.67 -7.16
N ASP A 37 -13.11 -25.51 -8.49
CA ASP A 37 -13.08 -26.63 -9.44
C ASP A 37 -11.67 -26.89 -9.96
N ALA A 38 -10.91 -25.80 -10.14
CA ALA A 38 -9.55 -25.84 -10.63
C ALA A 38 -8.69 -24.75 -10.02
N ILE A 39 -7.39 -25.00 -10.01
CA ILE A 39 -6.35 -24.06 -9.59
C ILE A 39 -5.35 -23.97 -10.72
N PHE A 40 -4.88 -22.77 -11.02
CA PHE A 40 -3.70 -22.57 -11.85
C PHE A 40 -2.63 -21.79 -11.08
N SER A 41 -1.38 -21.98 -11.49
CA SER A 41 -0.23 -21.36 -10.83
C SER A 41 0.78 -20.96 -11.89
N ASP A 42 1.10 -19.68 -11.95
CA ASP A 42 2.14 -19.12 -12.79
C ASP A 42 3.39 -18.85 -11.94
N TYR A 43 4.49 -19.50 -12.30
CA TYR A 43 5.78 -19.33 -11.64
C TYR A 43 6.84 -18.74 -12.57
N LEU A 44 6.57 -18.60 -13.86
CA LEU A 44 7.60 -18.24 -14.83
C LEU A 44 7.46 -16.80 -15.33
N ALA A 45 8.59 -16.12 -15.32
CA ALA A 45 8.81 -14.89 -16.07
C ALA A 45 10.06 -15.07 -16.94
N GLU A 46 10.26 -14.19 -17.92
CA GLU A 46 11.44 -14.19 -18.80
C GLU A 46 12.76 -14.16 -18.02
N VAL A 47 12.72 -13.62 -16.80
CA VAL A 47 13.89 -13.50 -15.93
C VAL A 47 14.25 -14.78 -15.17
N ASN A 48 13.33 -15.73 -15.04
CA ASN A 48 13.51 -16.93 -14.21
C ASN A 48 14.11 -18.11 -14.99
N ILE A 49 13.59 -18.34 -16.20
CA ILE A 49 13.99 -19.43 -17.09
C ILE A 49 15.52 -19.49 -17.32
N PRO A 50 16.24 -18.36 -17.52
CA PRO A 50 17.68 -18.40 -17.74
C PRO A 50 18.48 -18.82 -16.51
N TRP A 51 17.98 -18.55 -15.30
CA TRP A 51 18.62 -19.04 -14.07
C TRP A 51 18.51 -20.56 -13.97
N ARG A 52 17.35 -21.12 -14.34
CA ARG A 52 17.16 -22.56 -14.46
C ARG A 52 18.11 -23.16 -15.50
N ALA A 53 18.37 -22.46 -16.61
CA ALA A 53 19.36 -22.90 -17.60
C ALA A 53 20.78 -22.94 -17.00
N LEU A 54 21.17 -21.93 -16.23
CA LEU A 54 22.47 -21.90 -15.55
C LEU A 54 22.62 -23.03 -14.53
N GLU A 55 21.57 -23.34 -13.76
CA GLU A 55 21.58 -24.46 -12.81
C GLU A 55 21.72 -25.82 -13.51
N MET A 56 21.09 -25.99 -14.67
CA MET A 56 21.19 -27.23 -15.46
C MET A 56 22.60 -27.48 -16.00
N ILE A 57 23.44 -26.45 -16.13
CA ILE A 57 24.86 -26.61 -16.49
C ILE A 57 25.60 -27.40 -15.40
N ASP A 58 25.31 -27.10 -14.13
CA ASP A 58 25.92 -27.76 -12.99
C ASP A 58 25.24 -29.10 -12.65
N ASN A 59 23.92 -29.17 -12.78
CA ASN A 59 23.13 -30.38 -12.53
C ASN A 59 21.96 -30.53 -13.54
N PRO A 60 22.10 -31.43 -14.54
CA PRO A 60 21.07 -31.64 -15.57
C PRO A 60 19.70 -32.10 -15.07
N GLU A 61 19.61 -32.66 -13.86
CA GLU A 61 18.34 -33.12 -13.26
C GLU A 61 17.50 -31.97 -12.68
N LEU A 62 18.04 -30.75 -12.60
CA LEU A 62 17.32 -29.54 -12.18
C LEU A 62 16.62 -28.88 -13.37
N GLY A 63 16.42 -27.55 -13.32
CA GLY A 63 15.81 -26.80 -14.42
C GLY A 63 14.31 -26.55 -14.28
N TYR A 64 13.72 -26.87 -13.13
CA TYR A 64 12.33 -26.62 -12.77
C TYR A 64 12.22 -25.82 -11.47
N GLU A 65 11.03 -25.24 -11.22
CA GLU A 65 10.75 -24.46 -10.02
C GLU A 65 10.47 -25.31 -8.79
N GLN A 66 10.96 -24.87 -7.64
CA GLN A 66 10.78 -25.57 -6.36
C GLN A 66 9.45 -25.20 -5.66
N SER A 67 8.91 -24.01 -5.93
CA SER A 67 7.67 -23.51 -5.33
C SER A 67 6.48 -24.46 -5.46
N PRO A 68 6.21 -25.10 -6.62
CA PRO A 68 5.13 -26.09 -6.74
C PRO A 68 5.25 -27.25 -5.73
N LEU A 69 6.47 -27.72 -5.48
CA LEU A 69 6.73 -28.82 -4.55
C LEU A 69 6.51 -28.40 -3.10
N ILE A 70 6.89 -27.19 -2.75
CA ILE A 70 6.66 -26.60 -1.42
C ILE A 70 5.17 -26.44 -1.19
N GLN A 71 4.45 -25.86 -2.17
CA GLN A 71 3.00 -25.64 -2.08
C GLN A 71 2.22 -26.97 -1.98
N LEU A 72 2.60 -27.99 -2.76
CA LEU A 72 1.95 -29.30 -2.72
C LEU A 72 2.15 -30.04 -1.39
N GLN A 73 3.30 -29.83 -0.74
CA GLN A 73 3.63 -30.44 0.56
C GLN A 73 3.13 -29.62 1.75
N TRP A 74 2.61 -28.41 1.52
CA TRP A 74 2.12 -27.55 2.59
C TRP A 74 0.87 -28.15 3.24
N GLU A 75 0.95 -28.43 4.55
CA GLU A 75 -0.11 -29.09 5.32
C GLU A 75 -0.64 -30.35 4.59
N ASN A 76 -1.93 -30.39 4.27
CA ASN A 76 -2.57 -31.47 3.52
C ASN A 76 -3.05 -31.03 2.11
N ALA A 77 -2.37 -30.07 1.48
CA ALA A 77 -2.74 -29.56 0.15
C ALA A 77 -2.91 -30.67 -0.90
N ALA A 78 -1.93 -31.59 -1.00
CA ALA A 78 -2.00 -32.72 -1.93
C ALA A 78 -3.24 -33.59 -1.71
N GLU A 79 -3.55 -33.91 -0.45
CA GLU A 79 -4.73 -34.68 -0.07
C GLU A 79 -6.02 -33.96 -0.47
N GLU A 80 -6.13 -32.64 -0.23
CA GLU A 80 -7.31 -31.86 -0.59
C GLU A 80 -7.52 -31.77 -2.09
N ILE A 81 -6.46 -31.54 -2.87
CA ILE A 81 -6.52 -31.50 -4.33
C ILE A 81 -7.03 -32.84 -4.87
N VAL A 82 -6.40 -33.93 -4.44
CA VAL A 82 -6.71 -35.29 -4.93
C VAL A 82 -8.11 -35.72 -4.52
N ASN A 83 -8.44 -35.66 -3.22
CA ASN A 83 -9.71 -36.17 -2.70
C ASN A 83 -10.92 -35.38 -3.22
N ARG A 84 -10.78 -34.08 -3.47
CA ARG A 84 -11.85 -33.23 -4.00
C ARG A 84 -11.92 -33.24 -5.52
N GLY A 85 -10.98 -33.88 -6.21
CA GLY A 85 -10.94 -33.91 -7.67
C GLY A 85 -10.58 -32.56 -8.31
N ILE A 86 -9.94 -31.65 -7.57
CA ILE A 86 -9.57 -30.32 -8.06
C ILE A 86 -8.53 -30.48 -9.17
N LYS A 87 -8.72 -29.79 -10.30
CA LYS A 87 -7.72 -29.74 -11.37
C LYS A 87 -6.63 -28.75 -11.01
N TRP A 88 -5.37 -29.12 -11.17
CA TRP A 88 -4.24 -28.22 -10.93
C TRP A 88 -3.34 -28.16 -12.18
N VAL A 89 -3.19 -26.96 -12.74
CA VAL A 89 -2.40 -26.73 -13.96
C VAL A 89 -1.35 -25.66 -13.66
N HIS A 90 -0.08 -25.94 -13.92
CA HIS A 90 0.97 -24.96 -13.65
C HIS A 90 2.15 -25.06 -14.59
N ASP A 91 2.89 -23.96 -14.73
CA ASP A 91 4.03 -23.84 -15.64
C ASP A 91 5.40 -23.98 -14.94
N GLY A 92 5.40 -24.33 -13.65
CA GLY A 92 6.61 -24.50 -12.84
C GLY A 92 7.63 -25.51 -13.37
N GLY A 93 7.33 -26.27 -14.42
CA GLY A 93 8.29 -27.17 -15.08
C GLY A 93 9.47 -26.44 -15.73
N ALA A 94 9.33 -25.16 -16.05
CA ALA A 94 10.37 -24.33 -16.68
C ALA A 94 11.08 -25.05 -17.84
N LEU A 95 12.37 -25.38 -17.71
CA LEU A 95 13.16 -26.08 -18.73
C LEU A 95 13.14 -27.60 -18.59
N ASN A 96 12.64 -28.13 -17.47
CA ASN A 96 12.55 -29.56 -17.20
C ASN A 96 11.18 -29.97 -16.62
N PRO A 97 10.08 -29.88 -17.41
CA PRO A 97 8.75 -30.28 -16.95
C PRO A 97 8.67 -31.75 -16.51
N ARG A 98 9.43 -32.64 -17.16
CA ARG A 98 9.53 -34.04 -16.78
C ARG A 98 10.15 -34.23 -15.40
N GLY A 99 11.22 -33.52 -15.08
CA GLY A 99 11.88 -33.59 -13.78
C GLY A 99 10.94 -33.21 -12.64
N LEU A 100 10.19 -32.12 -12.81
CA LEU A 100 9.18 -31.70 -11.83
C LEU A 100 8.03 -32.70 -11.72
N TYR A 101 7.56 -33.23 -12.86
CA TYR A 101 6.55 -34.29 -12.89
C TYR A 101 6.96 -35.52 -12.05
N GLU A 102 8.20 -36.00 -12.18
CA GLU A 102 8.69 -37.16 -11.42
C GLU A 102 8.81 -36.87 -9.91
N GLU A 103 9.11 -35.63 -9.53
CA GLU A 103 9.15 -35.22 -8.11
C GLU A 103 7.74 -35.14 -7.50
N ILE A 104 6.78 -34.54 -8.22
CA ILE A 104 5.37 -34.53 -7.81
C ILE A 104 4.84 -35.96 -7.68
N LYS A 105 5.16 -36.83 -8.64
CA LYS A 105 4.80 -38.25 -8.60
C LYS A 105 5.36 -38.95 -7.34
N ARG A 106 6.61 -38.66 -6.97
CA ARG A 106 7.22 -39.18 -5.72
C ARG A 106 6.51 -38.68 -4.47
N ILE A 107 6.13 -37.40 -4.41
CA ILE A 107 5.37 -36.84 -3.29
C ILE A 107 4.00 -37.54 -3.15
N LEU A 108 3.29 -37.74 -4.25
CA LEU A 108 1.98 -38.39 -4.25
C LEU A 108 2.07 -39.87 -3.89
N ASP A 109 3.11 -40.58 -4.33
CA ASP A 109 3.34 -41.98 -3.96
C ASP A 109 3.63 -42.11 -2.46
N ALA A 110 4.50 -41.24 -1.92
CA ALA A 110 4.81 -41.20 -0.50
C ALA A 110 3.58 -40.92 0.38
N LYS A 111 2.60 -40.17 -0.14
CA LYS A 111 1.31 -39.90 0.52
C LYS A 111 0.21 -40.94 0.21
N GLY A 112 0.48 -41.95 -0.62
CA GLY A 112 -0.50 -42.98 -1.02
C GLY A 112 -1.62 -42.46 -1.93
N LEU A 113 -1.41 -41.32 -2.59
CA LEU A 113 -2.38 -40.64 -3.45
C LEU A 113 -2.19 -40.96 -4.95
N LEU A 114 -1.02 -41.51 -5.33
CA LEU A 114 -0.67 -41.74 -6.73
C LEU A 114 -1.68 -42.65 -7.46
N GLY A 115 -2.20 -43.68 -6.80
CA GLY A 115 -3.20 -44.60 -7.38
C GLY A 115 -4.59 -43.98 -7.59
N GLN A 116 -4.83 -42.77 -7.08
CA GLN A 116 -6.11 -42.04 -7.19
C GLN A 116 -6.00 -40.83 -8.14
N THR A 117 -4.79 -40.53 -8.62
CA THR A 117 -4.49 -39.29 -9.34
C THR A 117 -3.96 -39.61 -10.72
N LYS A 118 -4.44 -38.88 -11.74
CA LYS A 118 -3.81 -38.87 -13.06
C LYS A 118 -2.93 -37.65 -13.20
N LEU A 119 -1.67 -37.86 -13.58
CA LEU A 119 -0.72 -36.78 -13.83
C LEU A 119 -0.38 -36.74 -15.32
N ALA A 120 -0.11 -35.53 -15.80
CA ALA A 120 0.45 -35.32 -17.12
C ALA A 120 1.53 -34.23 -17.09
N TRP A 121 2.42 -34.27 -18.08
CA TRP A 121 3.29 -33.14 -18.36
C TRP A 121 3.31 -32.81 -19.86
N VAL A 122 3.54 -31.54 -20.18
CA VAL A 122 3.52 -31.00 -21.54
C VAL A 122 4.95 -30.65 -21.95
N GLU A 123 5.34 -31.12 -23.13
CA GLU A 123 6.61 -30.81 -23.77
C GLU A 123 6.41 -30.01 -25.06
N GLY A 124 7.45 -29.29 -25.49
CA GLY A 124 7.52 -28.66 -26.80
C GLY A 124 7.82 -27.16 -26.79
N ASP A 125 7.72 -26.50 -25.63
CA ASP A 125 8.06 -25.09 -25.49
C ASP A 125 9.56 -24.82 -25.67
N ASN A 126 10.42 -25.69 -25.14
CA ASN A 126 11.87 -25.57 -25.27
C ASN A 126 12.33 -25.95 -26.68
N VAL A 127 12.70 -24.95 -27.49
CA VAL A 127 13.17 -25.08 -28.87
C VAL A 127 14.65 -24.72 -29.04
N LEU A 128 15.42 -24.77 -27.95
CA LEU A 128 16.84 -24.38 -27.91
C LEU A 128 17.68 -25.05 -28.98
N ASP A 129 17.57 -26.37 -29.13
CA ASP A 129 18.36 -27.14 -30.09
C ASP A 129 17.98 -26.78 -31.53
N THR A 130 16.69 -26.60 -31.80
CA THR A 130 16.18 -26.16 -33.11
C THR A 130 16.72 -24.77 -33.48
N VAL A 131 16.71 -23.83 -32.53
CA VAL A 131 17.23 -22.47 -32.73
C VAL A 131 18.74 -22.50 -32.95
N LYS A 132 19.51 -23.22 -32.11
CA LYS A 132 20.97 -23.33 -32.25
C LYS A 132 21.38 -23.99 -33.56
N ALA A 133 20.71 -25.09 -33.95
CA ALA A 133 20.97 -25.76 -35.21
C ALA A 133 20.69 -24.85 -36.41
N ASN A 134 19.59 -24.09 -36.37
CA ASN A 134 19.25 -23.14 -37.43
C ASN A 134 20.24 -21.97 -37.52
N LEU A 135 20.73 -21.46 -36.39
CA LEU A 135 21.74 -20.39 -36.38
C LEU A 135 23.13 -20.87 -36.84
N ALA A 136 23.44 -22.16 -36.66
CA ALA A 136 24.70 -22.76 -37.10
C ALA A 136 24.72 -23.14 -38.60
N ASP A 137 23.59 -23.09 -39.31
CA ASP A 137 23.52 -23.39 -40.74
C ASP A 137 24.00 -22.19 -41.59
N ILE A 138 25.31 -22.15 -41.83
CA ILE A 138 26.00 -21.10 -42.60
C ILE A 138 25.84 -21.32 -44.13
N HIS A 139 25.29 -22.45 -44.57
CA HIS A 139 25.35 -22.90 -45.97
C HIS A 139 23.99 -23.11 -46.67
N GLY A 140 22.84 -22.96 -46.00
CA GLY A 140 21.54 -22.98 -46.69
C GLY A 140 20.35 -22.53 -45.84
N ALA A 141 19.39 -21.84 -46.47
CA ALA A 141 17.99 -21.65 -46.04
C ALA A 141 17.69 -21.41 -44.52
N ALA A 142 18.62 -20.83 -43.75
CA ALA A 142 18.42 -20.56 -42.33
C ALA A 142 17.15 -19.72 -42.14
N LYS A 143 16.26 -20.20 -41.28
CA LYS A 143 15.05 -19.46 -40.91
C LYS A 143 15.46 -18.17 -40.22
N ILE A 144 14.78 -17.09 -40.58
CA ILE A 144 14.98 -15.77 -39.97
C ILE A 144 14.00 -15.65 -38.81
N TYR A 145 14.53 -15.53 -37.59
CA TYR A 145 13.71 -15.21 -36.42
C TYR A 145 13.68 -13.70 -36.25
N SER A 146 12.61 -13.07 -36.70
CA SER A 146 12.42 -11.62 -36.55
C SER A 146 12.19 -11.26 -35.08
N HIS A 147 12.65 -10.08 -34.69
CA HIS A 147 12.33 -9.50 -33.40
C HIS A 147 10.82 -9.24 -33.32
N LEU A 148 10.23 -9.46 -32.14
CA LEU A 148 8.79 -9.33 -31.90
C LEU A 148 8.29 -7.90 -32.15
N ASP A 149 8.96 -6.90 -31.56
CA ASP A 149 8.51 -5.50 -31.57
C ASP A 149 9.27 -4.55 -32.51
N ILE A 150 10.50 -4.90 -32.93
CA ILE A 150 11.41 -3.99 -33.64
C ILE A 150 11.56 -4.44 -35.10
N PRO A 151 10.92 -3.77 -36.06
CA PRO A 151 11.00 -4.15 -37.47
C PRO A 151 12.44 -4.15 -37.99
N GLY A 152 12.81 -5.21 -38.70
CA GLY A 152 14.12 -5.36 -39.34
C GLY A 152 15.24 -5.85 -38.42
N GLN A 153 15.01 -5.98 -37.11
CA GLN A 153 15.95 -6.66 -36.22
C GLN A 153 15.68 -8.17 -36.23
N THR A 154 16.72 -8.97 -36.24
CA THR A 154 16.62 -10.44 -36.27
C THR A 154 17.55 -11.08 -35.25
N LEU A 155 17.19 -12.26 -34.76
CA LEU A 155 18.05 -13.04 -33.89
C LEU A 155 19.35 -13.44 -34.61
N ASN A 156 19.25 -13.74 -35.90
CA ASN A 156 20.35 -14.12 -36.76
C ASN A 156 21.42 -13.02 -36.88
N ASP A 157 21.01 -11.75 -36.87
CA ASP A 157 21.95 -10.62 -36.86
C ASP A 157 22.52 -10.34 -35.46
N ALA A 158 21.75 -10.64 -34.41
CA ALA A 158 22.13 -10.43 -33.02
C ALA A 158 23.16 -11.45 -32.51
N PHE A 159 23.16 -12.68 -33.05
CA PHE A 159 24.07 -13.76 -32.68
C PHE A 159 24.83 -14.26 -33.91
N LYS A 160 26.13 -13.94 -34.01
CA LYS A 160 27.01 -14.47 -35.05
C LYS A 160 27.56 -15.85 -34.65
N ASP A 161 28.18 -16.59 -35.57
CA ASP A 161 28.65 -17.97 -35.37
C ASP A 161 29.44 -18.23 -34.06
N GLY A 162 30.13 -17.22 -33.51
CA GLY A 162 30.86 -17.30 -32.24
C GLY A 162 30.02 -17.10 -30.97
N ASP A 163 28.80 -16.56 -31.08
CA ASP A 163 27.93 -16.18 -29.97
C ASP A 163 26.78 -17.19 -29.74
N VAL A 164 26.53 -18.11 -30.68
CA VAL A 164 25.46 -19.13 -30.57
C VAL A 164 25.64 -20.01 -29.32
N GLY A 165 26.89 -20.28 -28.92
CA GLY A 165 27.21 -21.00 -27.69
C GLY A 165 26.81 -20.27 -26.40
N GLN A 166 26.54 -18.97 -26.46
CA GLN A 166 26.12 -18.16 -25.31
C GLN A 166 24.60 -18.19 -25.08
N ILE A 167 23.81 -18.77 -26.00
CA ILE A 167 22.36 -18.93 -25.83
C ILE A 167 22.10 -19.99 -24.76
N LEU A 168 21.46 -19.57 -23.67
CA LEU A 168 21.16 -20.38 -22.50
C LEU A 168 19.80 -21.07 -22.64
N SER A 169 18.80 -20.35 -23.17
CA SER A 169 17.46 -20.89 -23.37
C SER A 169 16.78 -20.28 -24.60
N ALA A 170 15.87 -21.04 -25.21
CA ALA A 170 14.97 -20.56 -26.24
C ALA A 170 13.61 -21.24 -26.06
N ASN A 171 12.61 -20.50 -25.58
CA ASN A 171 11.31 -21.04 -25.22
C ASN A 171 10.21 -20.37 -26.04
N ALA A 172 9.47 -21.16 -26.81
CA ALA A 172 8.25 -20.75 -27.48
C ALA A 172 7.14 -20.62 -26.44
N TYR A 173 6.36 -19.55 -26.50
CA TYR A 173 5.21 -19.34 -25.65
C TYR A 173 4.06 -20.17 -26.23
N VAL A 174 3.82 -21.35 -25.66
CA VAL A 174 2.80 -22.26 -26.21
C VAL A 174 1.42 -22.02 -25.62
N GLY A 175 0.42 -22.43 -26.38
CA GLY A 175 -0.99 -22.23 -26.08
C GLY A 175 -1.63 -23.30 -25.19
N LEU A 176 -2.96 -23.28 -25.13
CA LEU A 176 -3.84 -24.14 -24.34
C LEU A 176 -3.89 -25.60 -24.84
N ARG A 177 -3.54 -25.87 -26.11
CA ARG A 177 -3.82 -27.16 -26.78
C ARG A 177 -3.28 -28.38 -26.06
N GLY A 178 -2.05 -28.32 -25.54
CA GLY A 178 -1.46 -29.42 -24.78
C GLY A 178 -2.15 -29.65 -23.43
N ILE A 179 -2.52 -28.57 -22.74
CA ILE A 179 -3.25 -28.63 -21.46
C ILE A 179 -4.65 -29.21 -21.69
N LEU A 180 -5.35 -28.76 -22.74
CA LEU A 180 -6.69 -29.25 -23.10
C LEU A 180 -6.67 -30.77 -23.38
N ALA A 181 -5.72 -31.26 -24.18
CA ALA A 181 -5.59 -32.68 -24.47
C ALA A 181 -5.30 -33.51 -23.20
N ALA A 182 -4.51 -32.99 -22.26
CA ALA A 182 -4.29 -33.64 -20.97
C ALA A 182 -5.57 -33.70 -20.13
N LEU A 183 -6.35 -32.62 -20.08
CA LEU A 183 -7.62 -32.54 -19.36
C LEU A 183 -8.68 -33.48 -19.96
N GLU A 184 -8.77 -33.58 -21.29
CA GLU A 184 -9.67 -34.49 -22.01
C GLU A 184 -9.35 -35.97 -21.74
N ASP A 185 -8.07 -36.32 -21.56
CA ASP A 185 -7.67 -37.67 -21.13
C ASP A 185 -7.87 -37.91 -19.61
N GLY A 186 -8.30 -36.87 -18.90
CA GLY A 186 -8.69 -36.91 -17.50
C GLY A 186 -7.56 -36.61 -16.51
N ALA A 187 -6.44 -36.03 -16.96
CA ALA A 187 -5.39 -35.57 -16.06
C ALA A 187 -5.97 -34.63 -14.98
N GLN A 188 -5.45 -34.78 -13.76
CA GLN A 188 -5.82 -33.96 -12.62
C GLN A 188 -4.74 -32.93 -12.31
N ILE A 189 -3.47 -33.34 -12.35
CA ILE A 189 -2.32 -32.44 -12.17
C ILE A 189 -1.56 -32.40 -13.48
N ILE A 190 -1.33 -31.20 -14.01
CA ILE A 190 -0.69 -30.97 -15.30
C ILE A 190 0.50 -30.03 -15.11
N VAL A 191 1.68 -30.52 -15.45
CA VAL A 191 2.94 -29.78 -15.39
C VAL A 191 3.33 -29.29 -16.78
N CYS A 192 3.50 -27.99 -16.95
CA CYS A 192 3.94 -27.39 -18.20
C CYS A 192 5.35 -26.80 -18.06
N GLY A 193 6.06 -26.68 -19.19
CA GLY A 193 7.15 -25.71 -19.36
C GLY A 193 6.58 -24.32 -19.61
N ARG A 194 7.21 -23.51 -20.48
CA ARG A 194 6.67 -22.18 -20.80
C ARG A 194 5.39 -22.25 -21.64
N VAL A 195 4.26 -21.95 -21.00
CA VAL A 195 2.98 -21.64 -21.65
C VAL A 195 2.72 -20.14 -21.55
N CYS A 196 1.78 -19.60 -22.35
CA CYS A 196 1.26 -18.27 -22.03
C CYS A 196 0.49 -18.29 -20.72
N ASP A 197 0.65 -17.22 -19.95
CA ASP A 197 0.24 -17.06 -18.56
C ASP A 197 -1.27 -17.33 -18.36
N ALA A 198 -2.10 -16.86 -19.31
CA ALA A 198 -3.55 -17.09 -19.32
C ALA A 198 -4.00 -18.45 -19.92
N SER A 199 -3.14 -19.17 -20.65
CA SER A 199 -3.49 -20.42 -21.34
C SER A 199 -4.01 -21.53 -20.43
N PRO A 200 -3.53 -21.70 -19.16
CA PRO A 200 -4.14 -22.61 -18.20
C PRO A 200 -5.63 -22.34 -17.97
N VAL A 201 -6.03 -21.07 -17.82
CA VAL A 201 -7.43 -20.68 -17.62
C VAL A 201 -8.25 -20.94 -18.88
N MET A 202 -7.70 -20.63 -20.06
CA MET A 202 -8.34 -20.92 -21.34
C MET A 202 -8.58 -22.43 -21.54
N ALA A 203 -7.58 -23.27 -21.24
CA ALA A 203 -7.70 -24.73 -21.34
C ALA A 203 -8.76 -25.30 -20.39
N LEU A 204 -8.78 -24.82 -19.14
CA LEU A 204 -9.77 -25.23 -18.15
C LEU A 204 -11.19 -24.82 -18.55
N GLY A 205 -11.35 -23.61 -19.10
CA GLY A 205 -12.62 -23.13 -19.66
C GLY A 205 -13.10 -23.98 -20.83
N ALA A 206 -12.22 -24.21 -21.82
CA ALA A 206 -12.54 -25.01 -23.00
C ALA A 206 -12.91 -26.46 -22.65
N TRP A 207 -12.17 -27.09 -21.73
CA TRP A 207 -12.47 -28.44 -21.24
C TRP A 207 -13.81 -28.49 -20.49
N TRP A 208 -14.07 -27.52 -19.63
CA TRP A 208 -15.26 -27.52 -18.79
C TRP A 208 -16.54 -27.26 -19.58
N HIS A 209 -16.50 -26.38 -20.58
CA HIS A 209 -17.67 -26.01 -21.36
C HIS A 209 -17.77 -26.77 -22.70
N GLY A 210 -16.69 -27.43 -23.13
CA GLY A 210 -16.63 -28.18 -24.38
C GLY A 210 -16.48 -27.30 -25.62
N TRP A 211 -15.75 -26.18 -25.48
CA TRP A 211 -15.50 -25.25 -26.58
C TRP A 211 -14.58 -25.85 -27.66
N SER A 212 -14.83 -25.49 -28.91
CA SER A 212 -13.92 -25.70 -30.02
C SER A 212 -12.71 -24.77 -29.90
N LEU A 213 -11.58 -25.16 -30.49
CA LEU A 213 -10.40 -24.31 -30.64
C LEU A 213 -10.63 -23.08 -31.55
N THR A 214 -11.81 -22.97 -32.17
CA THR A 214 -12.22 -21.86 -33.04
C THR A 214 -13.35 -21.01 -32.44
N ASP A 215 -13.76 -21.28 -31.20
CA ASP A 215 -14.80 -20.52 -30.50
C ASP A 215 -14.18 -19.21 -29.98
N TRP A 216 -13.81 -18.33 -30.91
CA TRP A 216 -12.89 -17.23 -30.67
C TRP A 216 -13.36 -16.27 -29.57
N ASP A 217 -14.66 -15.98 -29.50
CA ASP A 217 -15.20 -15.08 -28.47
C ASP A 217 -15.06 -15.70 -27.06
N GLN A 218 -15.32 -17.00 -26.92
CA GLN A 218 -15.17 -17.72 -25.65
C GLN A 218 -13.69 -17.81 -25.24
N LEU A 219 -12.82 -18.13 -26.20
CA LEU A 219 -11.37 -18.16 -26.00
C LEU A 219 -10.82 -16.77 -25.64
N ALA A 220 -11.30 -15.71 -26.28
CA ALA A 220 -10.87 -14.34 -25.98
C ALA A 220 -11.36 -13.87 -24.60
N GLY A 221 -12.59 -14.22 -24.21
CA GLY A 221 -13.11 -13.97 -22.86
C GLY A 221 -12.30 -14.70 -21.78
N SER A 222 -11.95 -15.97 -22.02
CA SER A 222 -11.11 -16.75 -21.10
C SER A 222 -9.64 -16.29 -21.06
N LEU A 223 -9.09 -15.77 -22.17
CA LEU A 223 -7.77 -15.12 -22.20
C LEU A 223 -7.75 -13.90 -21.26
N VAL A 224 -8.77 -13.03 -21.35
CA VAL A 224 -8.88 -11.86 -20.48
C VAL A 224 -9.14 -12.25 -19.02
N ALA A 225 -9.93 -13.30 -18.78
CA ALA A 225 -10.11 -13.87 -17.44
C ALA A 225 -8.79 -14.38 -16.84
N GLY A 226 -7.98 -15.09 -17.62
CA GLY A 226 -6.64 -15.55 -17.21
C GLY A 226 -5.71 -14.38 -16.88
N HIS A 227 -5.62 -13.41 -17.79
CA HIS A 227 -4.84 -12.18 -17.61
C HIS A 227 -5.18 -11.41 -16.33
N ILE A 228 -6.47 -11.32 -16.00
CA ILE A 228 -6.94 -10.67 -14.78
C ILE A 228 -6.56 -11.48 -13.52
N THR A 229 -6.28 -12.78 -13.62
CA THR A 229 -6.05 -13.62 -12.43
C THR A 229 -4.61 -14.14 -12.29
N GLU A 230 -3.76 -14.05 -13.31
CA GLU A 230 -2.42 -14.67 -13.35
C GLU A 230 -1.39 -14.08 -12.39
N CYS A 231 -1.40 -12.76 -12.13
CA CYS A 231 -0.47 -12.11 -11.19
C CYS A 231 -0.94 -12.16 -9.72
N GLY A 232 -1.69 -13.19 -9.34
CA GLY A 232 -2.16 -13.42 -7.97
C GLY A 232 -2.86 -12.20 -7.34
N PRO A 233 -2.37 -11.66 -6.21
CA PRO A 233 -3.10 -10.66 -5.43
C PRO A 233 -3.21 -9.28 -6.10
N TYR A 234 -2.69 -9.05 -7.31
CA TYR A 234 -2.83 -7.76 -8.00
C TYR A 234 -4.29 -7.34 -8.15
N THR A 235 -5.15 -8.31 -8.49
CA THR A 235 -6.59 -8.11 -8.66
C THR A 235 -7.36 -7.94 -7.35
N THR A 236 -6.72 -8.26 -6.22
CA THR A 236 -7.27 -8.07 -4.86
C THR A 236 -6.62 -6.90 -4.12
N GLY A 237 -5.79 -6.08 -4.80
CA GLY A 237 -5.22 -4.84 -4.26
C GLY A 237 -3.69 -4.80 -4.16
N GLY A 238 -3.01 -5.87 -4.53
CA GLY A 238 -1.54 -5.91 -4.63
C GLY A 238 -1.04 -4.93 -5.69
N ASN A 239 -0.02 -4.13 -5.35
CA ASN A 239 0.60 -3.15 -6.26
C ASN A 239 -0.42 -2.15 -6.90
N PHE A 240 -1.54 -1.93 -6.22
CA PHE A 240 -2.61 -1.05 -6.66
C PHE A 240 -2.32 0.41 -6.27
N CYS A 241 -2.40 1.34 -7.22
CA CYS A 241 -2.01 2.74 -7.00
C CYS A 241 -2.90 3.49 -6.01
N ASP A 242 -4.13 3.02 -5.78
CA ASP A 242 -5.09 3.61 -4.86
C ASP A 242 -5.34 2.75 -3.61
N PHE A 243 -4.30 2.02 -3.19
CA PHE A 243 -4.33 1.16 -2.02
C PHE A 243 -4.90 1.87 -0.78
N CYS A 244 -4.54 3.14 -0.52
CA CYS A 244 -5.05 3.88 0.63
C CYS A 244 -6.59 3.86 0.69
N ASN A 245 -7.28 4.18 -0.41
CA ASN A 245 -8.74 4.19 -0.40
C ASN A 245 -9.34 2.79 -0.37
N LEU A 246 -8.70 1.81 -1.02
CA LEU A 246 -9.13 0.40 -0.97
C LEU A 246 -9.23 -0.13 0.47
N PHE A 247 -8.30 0.29 1.35
CA PHE A 247 -8.24 -0.15 2.75
C PHE A 247 -8.84 0.84 3.76
N SER A 248 -9.19 2.05 3.31
CA SER A 248 -9.84 3.07 4.15
C SER A 248 -11.36 3.12 3.97
N ASP A 249 -11.92 2.35 3.03
CA ASP A 249 -13.36 2.31 2.78
C ASP A 249 -14.11 1.78 4.01
N PRO A 250 -14.96 2.60 4.66
CA PRO A 250 -15.78 2.15 5.79
C PRO A 250 -16.81 1.07 5.40
N GLY A 251 -17.05 0.85 4.10
CA GLY A 251 -17.82 -0.26 3.54
C GLY A 251 -17.05 -1.58 3.44
N SER A 252 -15.73 -1.55 3.60
CA SER A 252 -14.82 -2.71 3.48
C SER A 252 -13.90 -2.88 4.71
N PRO A 253 -14.41 -2.86 5.96
CA PRO A 253 -13.59 -2.95 7.19
C PRO A 253 -12.84 -4.29 7.36
N GLU A 254 -13.12 -5.27 6.49
CA GLU A 254 -12.44 -6.57 6.43
C GLU A 254 -11.22 -6.55 5.51
N ALA A 255 -11.10 -5.58 4.59
CA ALA A 255 -9.96 -5.49 3.68
C ALA A 255 -8.74 -5.01 4.47
N LYS A 256 -7.76 -5.89 4.65
CA LYS A 256 -6.50 -5.59 5.34
C LYS A 256 -5.35 -5.60 4.35
N PHE A 257 -4.38 -4.70 4.56
CA PHE A 257 -3.17 -4.61 3.72
C PHE A 257 -2.09 -5.61 4.13
N TYR A 258 -2.49 -6.82 4.50
CA TYR A 258 -1.59 -7.93 4.77
C TYR A 258 -2.29 -9.22 4.37
N ASP A 259 -1.51 -10.21 3.95
CA ASP A 259 -2.02 -11.54 3.60
C ASP A 259 -3.23 -11.47 2.64
N LEU A 260 -3.04 -10.76 1.52
CA LEU A 260 -4.08 -10.52 0.52
C LEU A 260 -4.58 -11.84 -0.06
N GLY A 261 -5.90 -11.95 -0.26
CA GLY A 261 -6.51 -13.09 -0.91
C GLY A 261 -6.07 -13.22 -2.36
N TYR A 262 -6.01 -14.44 -2.86
CA TYR A 262 -5.77 -14.70 -4.28
C TYR A 262 -7.10 -14.76 -5.05
N PRO A 263 -7.12 -14.30 -6.32
CA PRO A 263 -8.35 -14.15 -7.07
C PRO A 263 -8.87 -15.51 -7.56
N ILE A 264 -10.19 -15.56 -7.71
CA ILE A 264 -10.95 -16.64 -8.30
C ILE A 264 -11.75 -16.06 -9.46
N VAL A 265 -11.74 -16.75 -10.60
CA VAL A 265 -12.64 -16.46 -11.72
C VAL A 265 -13.74 -17.51 -11.78
N GLU A 266 -14.99 -17.06 -11.85
CA GLU A 266 -16.15 -17.86 -12.26
C GLU A 266 -16.39 -17.63 -13.76
N LEU A 267 -15.84 -18.52 -14.61
CA LEU A 267 -15.87 -18.39 -16.07
C LEU A 267 -17.09 -19.10 -16.66
N ALA A 268 -17.98 -18.33 -17.30
CA ALA A 268 -19.22 -18.82 -17.90
C ALA A 268 -19.00 -19.40 -19.32
N ASP A 269 -19.99 -20.15 -19.80
CA ASP A 269 -19.97 -20.84 -21.11
C ASP A 269 -19.87 -19.87 -22.30
N ASP A 270 -20.36 -18.64 -22.15
CA ASP A 270 -20.28 -17.61 -23.20
C ASP A 270 -18.92 -16.87 -23.24
N GLY A 271 -18.00 -17.17 -22.33
CA GLY A 271 -16.71 -16.50 -22.16
C GLY A 271 -16.75 -15.28 -21.24
N SER A 272 -17.92 -14.85 -20.76
CA SER A 272 -18.01 -13.82 -19.72
C SER A 272 -17.61 -14.40 -18.35
N CYS A 273 -17.16 -13.55 -17.43
CA CYS A 273 -16.70 -14.04 -16.13
C CYS A 273 -17.05 -13.13 -14.96
N MET A 274 -17.05 -13.72 -13.76
CA MET A 274 -17.05 -13.01 -12.50
C MET A 274 -15.69 -13.17 -11.83
N ILE A 275 -15.08 -12.08 -11.42
CA ILE A 275 -13.85 -12.06 -10.64
C ILE A 275 -14.22 -11.90 -9.17
N THR A 276 -13.66 -12.75 -8.31
CA THR A 276 -13.95 -12.79 -6.87
C THR A 276 -12.76 -13.35 -6.09
N GLN A 277 -12.95 -13.62 -4.80
CA GLN A 277 -11.99 -14.30 -3.91
C GLN A 277 -12.77 -15.10 -2.87
N HIS A 278 -12.10 -15.95 -2.09
CA HIS A 278 -12.79 -16.70 -1.03
C HIS A 278 -13.39 -15.75 0.03
N PRO A 279 -14.54 -16.10 0.62
CA PRO A 279 -15.12 -15.33 1.71
C PRO A 279 -14.16 -15.22 2.90
N GLY A 280 -13.97 -14.01 3.42
CA GLY A 280 -13.11 -13.75 4.57
C GLY A 280 -11.62 -13.55 4.25
N SER A 281 -11.20 -13.67 2.99
CA SER A 281 -9.85 -13.29 2.57
C SER A 281 -9.65 -11.77 2.66
N ASN A 282 -8.42 -11.33 3.00
CA ASN A 282 -8.08 -9.90 3.00
C ASN A 282 -7.95 -9.37 1.56
N GLY A 283 -7.78 -8.05 1.39
CA GLY A 283 -7.82 -7.40 0.08
C GLY A 283 -9.24 -7.09 -0.39
N GLY A 284 -9.38 -6.59 -1.62
CA GLY A 284 -10.66 -6.24 -2.21
C GLY A 284 -10.71 -6.42 -3.72
N VAL A 285 -11.74 -7.10 -4.21
CA VAL A 285 -12.02 -7.23 -5.65
C VAL A 285 -13.03 -6.16 -6.05
N THR A 286 -12.55 -5.14 -6.76
CA THR A 286 -13.31 -3.97 -7.18
C THR A 286 -13.14 -3.73 -8.68
N VAL A 287 -13.97 -2.87 -9.26
CA VAL A 287 -13.78 -2.52 -10.68
C VAL A 287 -12.40 -1.91 -10.91
N ASP A 288 -11.90 -1.09 -9.99
CA ASP A 288 -10.59 -0.44 -10.15
C ASP A 288 -9.42 -1.43 -9.99
N THR A 289 -9.50 -2.42 -9.09
CA THR A 289 -8.44 -3.44 -8.98
C THR A 289 -8.42 -4.39 -10.17
N VAL A 290 -9.59 -4.78 -10.68
CA VAL A 290 -9.73 -5.55 -11.92
C VAL A 290 -9.23 -4.75 -13.12
N THR A 291 -9.58 -3.47 -13.21
CA THR A 291 -9.13 -2.58 -14.30
C THR A 291 -7.62 -2.37 -14.26
N ALA A 292 -7.04 -2.22 -13.06
CA ALA A 292 -5.60 -2.11 -12.90
C ALA A 292 -4.87 -3.33 -13.50
N GLN A 293 -5.32 -4.55 -13.18
CA GLN A 293 -4.73 -5.74 -13.77
C GLN A 293 -5.01 -5.86 -15.26
N LEU A 294 -6.22 -5.52 -15.72
CA LEU A 294 -6.57 -5.58 -17.15
C LEU A 294 -5.65 -4.70 -18.02
N VAL A 295 -5.25 -3.52 -17.54
CA VAL A 295 -4.38 -2.60 -18.29
C VAL A 295 -2.88 -2.89 -18.10
N TYR A 296 -2.52 -3.79 -17.19
CA TYR A 296 -1.15 -4.26 -16.97
C TYR A 296 -0.70 -5.15 -18.14
N GLU A 297 0.57 -5.03 -18.56
CA GLU A 297 1.23 -5.90 -19.56
C GLU A 297 0.58 -6.14 -20.95
N ILE A 298 -0.45 -5.37 -21.32
CA ILE A 298 -1.00 -5.38 -22.68
C ILE A 298 -0.22 -4.48 -23.65
N GLN A 299 -0.19 -4.87 -24.93
CA GLN A 299 0.56 -4.24 -26.01
C GLN A 299 -0.26 -3.32 -26.93
N GLY A 300 -1.59 -3.31 -26.78
CA GLY A 300 -2.48 -2.60 -27.70
C GLY A 300 -3.92 -3.15 -27.67
N PRO A 301 -4.79 -2.68 -28.58
CA PRO A 301 -6.19 -3.12 -28.64
C PRO A 301 -6.36 -4.59 -29.07
N LYS A 302 -5.36 -5.16 -29.77
CA LYS A 302 -5.31 -6.58 -30.10
C LYS A 302 -4.36 -7.29 -29.14
N TYR A 303 -4.91 -8.05 -28.20
CA TYR A 303 -4.13 -8.84 -27.25
C TYR A 303 -3.86 -10.24 -27.83
N LEU A 304 -2.60 -10.51 -28.14
CA LEU A 304 -2.17 -11.71 -28.86
C LEU A 304 -1.92 -12.88 -27.90
N ASN A 305 -2.47 -14.04 -28.23
CA ASN A 305 -2.16 -15.34 -27.65
C ASN A 305 -2.00 -16.37 -28.80
N PRO A 306 -1.26 -17.48 -28.62
CA PRO A 306 -1.07 -18.51 -29.66
C PRO A 306 -2.36 -19.14 -30.17
N ASP A 307 -3.43 -19.11 -29.38
CA ASP A 307 -4.71 -19.72 -29.74
C ASP A 307 -5.79 -18.71 -30.11
N VAL A 308 -5.69 -17.43 -29.72
CA VAL A 308 -6.69 -16.41 -30.08
C VAL A 308 -6.10 -15.00 -30.01
N VAL A 309 -6.67 -14.06 -30.76
CA VAL A 309 -6.46 -12.63 -30.50
C VAL A 309 -7.70 -12.06 -29.83
N ALA A 310 -7.56 -11.50 -28.62
CA ALA A 310 -8.63 -10.80 -27.94
C ALA A 310 -8.69 -9.32 -28.34
N HIS A 311 -9.90 -8.81 -28.59
CA HIS A 311 -10.15 -7.40 -28.87
C HIS A 311 -10.64 -6.68 -27.61
N LEU A 312 -9.84 -5.73 -27.12
CA LEU A 312 -10.05 -5.09 -25.82
C LEU A 312 -10.96 -3.85 -25.87
N GLU A 313 -11.24 -3.28 -27.04
CA GLU A 313 -11.97 -2.00 -27.16
C GLU A 313 -13.39 -2.05 -26.57
N ASN A 314 -14.02 -3.23 -26.56
CA ASN A 314 -15.39 -3.41 -26.07
C ASN A 314 -15.49 -4.02 -24.66
N VAL A 315 -14.35 -4.20 -23.97
CA VAL A 315 -14.32 -4.78 -22.62
C VAL A 315 -15.10 -3.91 -21.64
N ARG A 316 -15.90 -4.56 -20.81
CA ARG A 316 -16.72 -3.95 -19.76
C ARG A 316 -16.39 -4.60 -18.43
N VAL A 317 -16.32 -3.78 -17.40
CA VAL A 317 -16.04 -4.20 -16.02
C VAL A 317 -17.03 -3.47 -15.12
N GLU A 318 -17.90 -4.21 -14.44
CA GLU A 318 -18.97 -3.62 -13.61
C GLU A 318 -19.12 -4.36 -12.29
N THR A 319 -19.46 -3.61 -11.23
CA THR A 319 -19.83 -4.17 -9.93
C THR A 319 -21.13 -4.95 -10.04
N VAL A 320 -21.24 -6.05 -9.31
CA VAL A 320 -22.50 -6.79 -9.17
C VAL A 320 -23.34 -6.16 -8.04
N PRO A 321 -24.56 -5.65 -8.31
CA PRO A 321 -25.36 -5.00 -7.28
C PRO A 321 -25.66 -5.92 -6.10
N GLY A 322 -25.29 -5.47 -4.89
CA GLY A 322 -25.52 -6.23 -3.66
C GLY A 322 -24.46 -7.29 -3.33
N GLU A 323 -23.46 -7.52 -4.19
CA GLU A 323 -22.36 -8.45 -3.95
C GLU A 323 -21.05 -7.69 -3.77
N LYS A 324 -20.37 -7.92 -2.63
CA LYS A 324 -19.02 -7.39 -2.37
C LYS A 324 -17.96 -8.33 -2.91
N ASN A 325 -16.78 -7.81 -3.23
CA ASN A 325 -15.66 -8.60 -3.77
C ASN A 325 -16.06 -9.43 -4.99
N LYS A 326 -16.95 -8.89 -5.82
CA LYS A 326 -17.41 -9.56 -7.03
C LYS A 326 -17.66 -8.57 -8.16
N VAL A 327 -16.97 -8.80 -9.27
CA VAL A 327 -16.98 -7.90 -10.43
C VAL A 327 -17.20 -8.72 -11.68
N ARG A 328 -18.11 -8.26 -12.55
CA ARG A 328 -18.39 -8.90 -13.83
C ARG A 328 -17.52 -8.33 -14.92
N VAL A 329 -17.00 -9.18 -15.80
CA VAL A 329 -16.20 -8.81 -16.98
C VAL A 329 -16.79 -9.47 -18.24
N TRP A 330 -17.02 -8.68 -19.30
CA TRP A 330 -17.60 -9.16 -20.57
C TRP A 330 -17.38 -8.17 -21.73
N GLY A 331 -17.84 -8.54 -22.93
CA GLY A 331 -17.76 -7.70 -24.13
C GLY A 331 -16.47 -7.88 -24.93
N ILE A 332 -15.63 -8.84 -24.54
CA ILE A 332 -14.45 -9.26 -25.29
C ILE A 332 -14.91 -10.10 -26.49
N THR A 333 -14.35 -9.82 -27.66
CA THR A 333 -14.53 -10.63 -28.88
C THR A 333 -13.18 -11.15 -29.35
N GLY A 334 -13.17 -12.28 -30.06
CA GLY A 334 -11.95 -12.91 -30.55
C GLY A 334 -11.83 -12.93 -32.07
N SER A 335 -10.58 -13.02 -32.55
CA SER A 335 -10.26 -13.36 -33.93
C SER A 335 -9.19 -14.46 -33.99
N PRO A 336 -8.97 -15.10 -35.16
CA PRO A 336 -7.91 -16.08 -35.33
C PRO A 336 -6.54 -15.57 -34.86
N PRO A 337 -5.71 -16.42 -34.22
CA PRO A 337 -4.35 -16.08 -33.81
C PRO A 337 -3.40 -15.93 -35.00
N PRO A 338 -2.23 -15.29 -34.83
CA PRO A 338 -1.19 -15.31 -35.84
C PRO A 338 -0.62 -16.72 -36.08
N PRO A 339 -0.08 -17.00 -37.28
CA PRO A 339 0.61 -18.27 -37.57
C PRO A 339 1.93 -18.40 -36.80
N THR A 340 2.33 -17.37 -36.05
CA THR A 340 3.53 -17.33 -35.23
C THR A 340 3.19 -17.20 -33.75
N THR A 341 4.13 -17.58 -32.89
CA THR A 341 4.11 -17.29 -31.46
C THR A 341 5.40 -16.60 -31.01
N LYS A 342 5.37 -15.99 -29.84
CA LYS A 342 6.54 -15.40 -29.18
C LYS A 342 7.57 -16.49 -28.88
N LEU A 343 8.83 -16.18 -29.16
CA LEU A 343 10.01 -16.97 -28.84
C LEU A 343 10.90 -16.14 -27.92
N ALA A 344 11.02 -16.54 -26.67
CA ALA A 344 11.92 -15.92 -25.71
C ALA A 344 13.31 -16.55 -25.82
N VAL A 345 14.29 -15.80 -26.32
CA VAL A 345 15.69 -16.26 -26.39
C VAL A 345 16.52 -15.50 -25.37
N CYS A 346 17.20 -16.25 -24.50
CA CYS A 346 18.03 -15.68 -23.45
C CYS A 346 19.48 -16.13 -23.62
N SER A 347 20.41 -15.19 -23.50
CA SER A 347 21.84 -15.46 -23.63
C SER A 347 22.65 -14.80 -22.53
N LEU A 348 23.87 -15.29 -22.30
CA LEU A 348 24.80 -14.63 -21.40
C LEU A 348 25.20 -13.26 -21.97
N GLY A 349 25.06 -12.20 -21.17
CA GLY A 349 25.36 -10.82 -21.57
C GLY A 349 26.77 -10.34 -21.23
N GLY A 350 27.48 -11.08 -20.39
CA GLY A 350 28.73 -10.68 -19.74
C GLY A 350 28.54 -10.60 -18.22
N TYR A 351 29.17 -9.61 -17.59
CA TYR A 351 29.12 -9.38 -16.15
C TYR A 351 28.61 -7.97 -15.83
N GLN A 352 27.92 -7.84 -14.72
CA GLN A 352 27.45 -6.58 -14.17
C GLN A 352 27.79 -6.43 -12.69
N ALA A 353 27.82 -5.19 -12.22
CA ALA A 353 27.90 -4.86 -10.80
C ALA A 353 27.29 -3.49 -10.53
N GLU A 354 26.93 -3.28 -9.26
CA GLU A 354 26.41 -2.02 -8.76
C GLU A 354 27.21 -1.51 -7.56
N MET A 355 27.32 -0.19 -7.46
CA MET A 355 27.91 0.46 -6.30
C MET A 355 27.15 1.74 -5.95
N THR A 356 26.82 1.87 -4.68
CA THR A 356 26.06 3.01 -4.16
C THR A 356 26.91 3.88 -3.26
N LEU A 357 27.03 5.15 -3.63
CA LEU A 357 27.63 6.20 -2.82
C LEU A 357 26.56 7.20 -2.38
N PHE A 358 26.88 8.00 -1.38
CA PHE A 358 25.98 8.99 -0.83
C PHE A 358 26.63 10.36 -0.81
N ALA A 359 25.92 11.37 -1.33
CA ALA A 359 26.31 12.77 -1.26
C ALA A 359 25.42 13.48 -0.24
N VAL A 360 26.03 14.10 0.77
CA VAL A 360 25.32 14.72 1.89
C VAL A 360 25.57 16.23 1.92
N GLY A 361 24.55 17.00 2.31
CA GLY A 361 24.66 18.44 2.58
C GLY A 361 24.61 19.32 1.33
N LEU A 362 25.36 20.42 1.32
CA LEU A 362 25.37 21.38 0.20
C LEU A 362 26.07 20.82 -1.04
N ASN A 363 25.80 21.42 -2.19
CA ASN A 363 26.50 21.18 -3.46
C ASN A 363 26.43 19.73 -3.97
N ILE A 364 25.33 19.02 -3.72
CA ILE A 364 25.16 17.62 -4.13
C ILE A 364 25.39 17.44 -5.64
N LYS A 365 24.90 18.36 -6.47
CA LYS A 365 25.11 18.32 -7.93
C LYS A 365 26.59 18.45 -8.28
N GLU A 366 27.30 19.43 -7.72
CA GLU A 366 28.73 19.60 -8.00
C GLU A 366 29.56 18.43 -7.48
N LYS A 367 29.19 17.85 -6.32
CA LYS A 367 29.81 16.62 -5.79
C LYS A 367 29.62 15.45 -6.74
N TYR A 368 28.40 15.24 -7.24
CA TYR A 368 28.07 14.24 -8.25
C TYR A 368 28.86 14.44 -9.55
N GLU A 369 28.84 15.65 -10.12
CA GLU A 369 29.54 15.93 -11.39
C GLU A 369 31.06 15.78 -11.25
N SER A 370 31.64 16.24 -10.13
CA SER A 370 33.06 16.04 -9.82
C SER A 370 33.42 14.55 -9.70
N TRP A 371 32.58 13.78 -8.99
CA TRP A 371 32.78 12.34 -8.85
C TRP A 371 32.68 11.61 -10.19
N LYS A 372 31.62 11.88 -10.96
CA LYS A 372 31.41 11.32 -12.29
C LYS A 372 32.59 11.63 -13.21
N MET A 373 33.09 12.87 -13.21
CA MET A 373 34.28 13.24 -13.97
C MET A 373 35.52 12.43 -13.57
N GLN A 374 35.76 12.25 -12.27
CA GLN A 374 36.90 11.47 -11.77
C GLN A 374 36.83 10.01 -12.19
N VAL A 375 35.67 9.37 -12.03
CA VAL A 375 35.42 7.99 -12.48
C VAL A 375 35.68 7.89 -13.98
N MET A 376 35.02 8.71 -14.79
CA MET A 376 35.12 8.62 -16.25
C MET A 376 36.52 8.92 -16.80
N ARG A 377 37.36 9.68 -16.09
CA ARG A 377 38.76 9.93 -16.50
C ARG A 377 39.71 8.78 -16.18
N LYS A 378 39.38 7.94 -15.20
CA LYS A 378 40.21 6.80 -14.78
C LYS A 378 39.70 5.46 -15.32
N THR A 379 38.48 5.45 -15.82
CA THR A 379 37.88 4.32 -16.54
C THR A 379 38.13 4.48 -18.04
N ASP A 380 38.44 3.38 -18.72
CA ASP A 380 38.42 3.30 -20.19
C ASP A 380 37.02 2.82 -20.63
N PRO A 381 36.13 3.71 -21.14
CA PRO A 381 34.75 3.35 -21.45
C PRO A 381 34.64 2.29 -22.55
N SER A 382 35.67 2.13 -23.41
CA SER A 382 35.65 1.16 -24.52
C SER A 382 35.62 -0.30 -24.04
N LYS A 383 36.00 -0.55 -22.78
CA LYS A 383 35.97 -1.89 -22.16
C LYS A 383 34.60 -2.27 -21.61
N PHE A 384 33.67 -1.32 -21.52
CA PHE A 384 32.36 -1.52 -20.91
C PHE A 384 31.30 -1.57 -22.01
N SER A 385 30.35 -2.48 -21.83
CA SER A 385 29.12 -2.48 -22.63
C SER A 385 28.16 -1.39 -22.13
N LYS A 386 28.23 -1.04 -20.84
CA LYS A 386 27.39 -0.01 -20.23
C LYS A 386 28.04 0.59 -19.00
N ILE A 387 27.91 1.91 -18.86
CA ILE A 387 28.25 2.65 -17.65
C ILE A 387 27.13 3.67 -17.43
N ALA A 388 26.38 3.51 -16.34
CA ALA A 388 25.39 4.47 -15.86
C ALA A 388 25.79 4.95 -14.46
N ILE A 389 25.76 6.27 -14.27
CA ILE A 389 26.08 6.91 -13.00
C ILE A 389 25.00 7.94 -12.75
N ASP A 390 24.10 7.65 -11.83
CA ASP A 390 22.85 8.39 -11.65
C ASP A 390 22.74 8.97 -10.24
N LEU A 391 22.11 10.14 -10.15
CA LEU A 391 21.86 10.84 -8.90
C LEU A 391 20.37 10.79 -8.55
N TYR A 392 20.03 10.20 -7.41
CA TYR A 392 18.67 10.05 -6.90
C TYR A 392 18.46 10.85 -5.60
N GLY A 393 17.24 11.31 -5.37
CA GLY A 393 16.87 12.12 -4.18
C GLY A 393 17.31 13.58 -4.25
N TYR A 394 17.91 14.02 -5.38
CA TYR A 394 18.28 15.42 -5.61
C TYR A 394 17.06 16.22 -6.08
N GLY A 395 16.35 16.87 -5.17
CA GLY A 395 15.21 17.73 -5.51
C GLY A 395 14.25 18.08 -4.38
N LEU A 396 14.15 17.27 -3.32
CA LEU A 396 13.27 17.59 -2.20
C LEU A 396 13.76 18.76 -1.32
N HIS A 397 15.07 19.10 -1.38
CA HIS A 397 15.69 20.07 -0.46
C HIS A 397 16.70 21.04 -1.11
N SER A 398 16.79 21.12 -2.44
CA SER A 398 17.93 21.81 -3.09
C SER A 398 17.59 22.45 -4.43
N LEU A 399 16.60 23.35 -4.47
CA LEU A 399 16.56 24.35 -5.54
C LEU A 399 17.40 25.56 -5.11
N PRO A 400 18.34 26.06 -5.95
CA PRO A 400 19.00 27.31 -5.70
C PRO A 400 17.97 28.46 -5.74
N ALA A 401 18.11 29.44 -4.83
CA ALA A 401 17.30 30.66 -4.84
C ALA A 401 17.44 31.51 -6.12
N SER A 402 18.33 31.14 -7.06
CA SER A 402 18.72 31.94 -8.22
C SER A 402 18.11 31.53 -9.55
N GLU A 403 17.35 30.44 -9.62
CA GLU A 403 16.57 30.09 -10.82
C GLU A 403 15.14 30.62 -10.61
N PRO A 404 14.70 31.67 -11.33
CA PRO A 404 13.30 32.07 -11.30
C PRO A 404 12.50 30.92 -11.92
N SER A 405 11.92 30.09 -11.05
CA SER A 405 10.91 29.10 -11.40
C SER A 405 9.92 29.77 -12.36
N ALA A 406 9.91 29.29 -13.60
CA ALA A 406 8.93 29.66 -14.59
C ALA A 406 7.54 29.38 -14.01
N SER A 407 6.85 30.45 -13.61
CA SER A 407 5.41 30.52 -13.37
C SER A 407 4.81 29.35 -12.59
N ILE A 408 5.19 29.21 -11.31
CA ILE A 408 4.30 28.59 -10.32
C ILE A 408 3.63 29.75 -9.58
N GLY A 409 2.29 29.72 -9.51
CA GLY A 409 1.47 30.85 -9.09
C GLY A 409 1.79 31.39 -7.69
N PRO A 410 1.26 32.57 -7.34
CA PRO A 410 1.55 33.22 -6.06
C PRO A 410 1.05 32.35 -4.90
N GLY A 411 1.98 31.70 -4.19
CA GLY A 411 1.68 30.89 -3.00
C GLY A 411 2.62 29.71 -2.74
N SER A 412 3.39 29.22 -3.72
CA SER A 412 4.33 28.12 -3.50
C SER A 412 5.74 28.62 -3.17
N GLN A 413 5.96 29.04 -1.93
CA GLN A 413 7.32 29.02 -1.38
C GLN A 413 7.69 27.55 -1.18
N LEU A 414 8.53 26.98 -2.04
CA LEU A 414 9.30 25.79 -1.69
C LEU A 414 10.09 26.14 -0.42
N ARG A 415 9.64 25.61 0.72
CA ARG A 415 10.31 25.81 1.99
C ARG A 415 11.63 25.06 1.94
N TYR A 416 12.73 25.80 1.99
CA TYR A 416 14.01 25.27 2.43
C TYR A 416 13.82 24.89 3.91
N ASN A 417 13.37 23.66 4.18
CA ASN A 417 13.31 23.16 5.55
C ASN A 417 14.75 22.81 5.95
N ASP A 418 15.23 23.39 7.05
CA ASP A 418 16.50 22.97 7.65
C ASP A 418 16.47 21.46 7.91
N PRO A 419 17.44 20.67 7.39
CA PRO A 419 17.41 19.23 7.56
C PRO A 419 17.49 18.90 9.05
N GLN A 420 16.50 18.14 9.55
CA GLN A 420 16.42 17.75 10.97
C GLN A 420 17.20 16.46 11.24
N SER A 421 17.64 15.78 10.18
CA SER A 421 18.42 14.56 10.24
C SER A 421 19.39 14.45 9.04
N GLN A 422 20.37 13.54 9.16
CA GLN A 422 21.22 13.14 8.03
C GLN A 422 20.39 12.61 6.85
N LYS A 423 19.30 11.90 7.13
CA LYS A 423 18.40 11.34 6.10
C LYS A 423 17.85 12.44 5.19
N ASP A 424 17.46 13.58 5.77
CA ASP A 424 16.83 14.69 5.03
C ASP A 424 17.80 15.40 4.07
N CYS A 425 19.12 15.26 4.28
CA CYS A 425 20.13 15.92 3.44
C CYS A 425 21.03 14.93 2.67
N THR A 426 20.62 13.68 2.51
CA THR A 426 21.38 12.64 1.80
C THR A 426 20.77 12.32 0.44
N ALA A 427 21.57 12.45 -0.62
CA ALA A 427 21.25 11.97 -1.96
C ALA A 427 22.09 10.73 -2.31
N MET A 428 21.54 9.86 -3.16
CA MET A 428 22.17 8.61 -3.57
C MET A 428 22.82 8.76 -4.95
N ILE A 429 24.06 8.33 -5.10
CA ILE A 429 24.75 8.18 -6.38
C ILE A 429 24.91 6.69 -6.68
N ARG A 430 24.11 6.18 -7.62
CA ARG A 430 24.17 4.79 -8.07
C ARG A 430 25.11 4.68 -9.26
N HIS A 431 25.98 3.67 -9.23
CA HIS A 431 26.83 3.29 -10.34
C HIS A 431 26.38 1.90 -10.80
N PHE A 432 26.04 1.77 -12.07
CA PHE A 432 25.69 0.53 -12.70
C PHE A 432 26.62 0.32 -13.90
N VAL A 433 27.28 -0.83 -13.93
CA VAL A 433 28.23 -1.16 -15.01
C VAL A 433 27.97 -2.55 -15.55
N GLN A 434 28.14 -2.68 -16.87
CA GLN A 434 28.16 -3.96 -17.57
C GLN A 434 29.40 -4.03 -18.47
N ALA A 435 30.02 -5.20 -18.51
CA ALA A 435 31.20 -5.45 -19.33
C ALA A 435 31.26 -6.92 -19.76
N PRO A 436 31.98 -7.25 -20.85
CA PRO A 436 32.10 -8.62 -21.33
C PRO A 436 32.80 -9.56 -20.33
N THR A 437 33.71 -9.04 -19.50
CA THR A 437 34.54 -9.86 -18.59
C THR A 437 34.45 -9.42 -17.13
N LYS A 438 34.59 -10.40 -16.23
CA LYS A 438 34.61 -10.21 -14.78
C LYS A 438 35.73 -9.28 -14.31
N ASP A 439 36.88 -9.33 -14.98
CA ASP A 439 38.06 -8.55 -14.61
C ASP A 439 37.83 -7.04 -14.81
N VAL A 440 37.16 -6.66 -15.90
CA VAL A 440 36.82 -5.25 -16.17
C VAL A 440 35.89 -4.69 -15.08
N ILE A 441 34.91 -5.48 -14.65
CA ILE A 441 34.03 -5.10 -13.53
C ILE A 441 34.85 -5.00 -12.23
N SER A 442 35.69 -5.99 -11.93
CA SER A 442 36.53 -5.98 -10.73
C SER A 442 37.47 -4.77 -10.67
N ASP A 443 38.08 -4.41 -11.79
CA ASP A 443 38.92 -3.21 -11.94
C ASP A 443 38.13 -1.92 -11.70
N PHE A 444 36.91 -1.83 -12.25
CA PHE A 444 36.00 -0.72 -11.99
C PHE A 444 35.67 -0.59 -10.50
N MET A 445 35.45 -1.72 -9.81
CA MET A 445 35.12 -1.72 -8.39
C MET A 445 36.31 -1.34 -7.50
N ASN A 446 37.53 -1.78 -7.88
CA ASN A 446 38.77 -1.36 -7.23
C ASN A 446 39.02 0.15 -7.36
N LEU A 447 38.52 0.79 -8.42
CA LEU A 447 38.58 2.24 -8.58
C LEU A 447 37.91 2.97 -7.40
N PHE A 448 36.76 2.49 -6.92
CA PHE A 448 36.09 3.11 -5.77
C PHE A 448 36.95 3.04 -4.51
N LEU A 449 37.57 1.89 -4.25
CA LEU A 449 38.44 1.72 -3.07
C LEU A 449 39.63 2.68 -3.12
N THR A 450 40.29 2.78 -4.28
CA THR A 450 41.48 3.64 -4.46
C THR A 450 41.15 5.14 -4.50
N MET A 451 39.95 5.51 -4.94
CA MET A 451 39.51 6.92 -5.01
C MET A 451 38.79 7.40 -3.75
N GLY A 452 38.50 6.54 -2.78
CA GLY A 452 37.70 6.91 -1.60
C GLY A 452 38.22 8.16 -0.89
N MET A 453 39.53 8.24 -0.66
CA MET A 453 40.17 9.39 0.00
C MET A 453 40.33 10.63 -0.90
N ALA A 454 40.20 10.47 -2.22
CA ALA A 454 40.28 11.55 -3.21
C ALA A 454 38.89 12.02 -3.70
N GLY A 455 37.82 11.44 -3.14
CA GLY A 455 36.44 11.75 -3.51
C GLY A 455 35.98 13.13 -3.02
N TYR A 456 34.69 13.39 -3.20
CA TYR A 456 34.08 14.65 -2.78
C TYR A 456 34.00 14.78 -1.25
N PRO A 457 33.86 16.01 -0.71
CA PRO A 457 33.71 16.24 0.72
C PRO A 457 32.50 15.51 1.30
N GLY A 458 32.75 14.67 2.32
CA GLY A 458 31.72 13.86 2.98
C GLY A 458 31.32 12.62 2.19
N LEU A 459 32.19 12.09 1.30
CA LEU A 459 31.96 10.83 0.61
C LEU A 459 31.68 9.72 1.63
N CYS A 460 30.47 9.17 1.54
CA CYS A 460 30.01 8.01 2.28
C CYS A 460 29.53 6.95 1.28
N ARG A 461 29.59 5.67 1.65
CA ARG A 461 29.28 4.54 0.77
C ARG A 461 28.45 3.51 1.51
N SER A 462 27.70 2.71 0.76
CA SER A 462 27.16 1.46 1.32
C SER A 462 28.32 0.59 1.80
N LEU A 463 28.17 -0.01 2.99
CA LEU A 463 29.13 -0.99 3.53
C LEU A 463 28.81 -2.42 3.06
N ASP A 464 27.69 -2.62 2.37
CA ASP A 464 27.40 -3.87 1.68
C ASP A 464 28.04 -3.86 0.29
N PHE A 465 29.12 -4.62 0.13
CA PHE A 465 29.86 -4.73 -1.13
C PHE A 465 29.34 -5.86 -2.03
N ARG A 466 28.32 -6.63 -1.62
CA ARG A 466 27.84 -7.79 -2.39
C ARG A 466 27.24 -7.40 -3.74
N ASP A 467 26.75 -6.18 -3.87
CA ASP A 467 26.28 -5.64 -5.16
C ASP A 467 27.42 -5.25 -6.10
N GLY A 468 28.57 -4.95 -5.53
CA GLY A 468 29.81 -4.68 -6.25
C GLY A 468 30.54 -5.93 -6.72
N VAL A 469 30.10 -7.13 -6.31
CA VAL A 469 30.69 -8.38 -6.80
C VAL A 469 30.25 -8.60 -8.24
N PRO A 470 31.16 -8.86 -9.19
CA PRO A 470 30.79 -9.14 -10.57
C PRO A 470 29.86 -10.36 -10.65
N LYS A 471 28.67 -10.17 -11.21
CA LYS A 471 27.65 -11.21 -11.42
C LYS A 471 27.38 -11.36 -12.91
N PRO A 472 27.21 -12.58 -13.45
CA PRO A 472 26.73 -12.74 -14.80
C PRO A 472 25.34 -12.10 -14.93
N PHE A 473 25.05 -11.51 -16.09
CA PHE A 473 23.70 -11.03 -16.41
C PHE A 473 23.22 -11.63 -17.72
N ILE A 474 21.90 -11.65 -17.88
CA ILE A 474 21.24 -12.28 -19.01
C ILE A 474 20.70 -11.20 -19.94
N LYS A 475 20.96 -11.37 -21.24
CA LYS A 475 20.31 -10.61 -22.30
C LYS A 475 19.07 -11.35 -22.77
N TYR A 476 18.03 -10.59 -23.04
CA TYR A 476 16.76 -11.09 -23.52
C TYR A 476 16.53 -10.59 -24.95
N PHE A 477 16.17 -11.51 -25.85
CA PHE A 477 15.80 -11.21 -27.22
C PHE A 477 14.41 -11.80 -27.50
N PRO A 478 13.35 -10.98 -27.58
CA PRO A 478 12.02 -11.43 -27.95
C PRO A 478 11.94 -11.59 -29.47
N ALA A 479 11.79 -12.83 -29.94
CA ALA A 479 11.62 -13.17 -31.34
C ALA A 479 10.22 -13.73 -31.62
N ILE A 480 9.95 -14.04 -32.89
CA ILE A 480 8.79 -14.82 -33.33
C ILE A 480 9.24 -16.13 -33.98
N ILE A 481 8.47 -17.20 -33.76
CA ILE A 481 8.64 -18.52 -34.39
C ILE A 481 7.31 -18.98 -34.99
N SER A 482 7.36 -19.72 -36.10
CA SER A 482 6.15 -20.34 -36.66
C SER A 482 5.56 -21.36 -35.68
N GLN A 483 4.25 -21.34 -35.49
CA GLN A 483 3.57 -22.36 -34.68
C GLN A 483 3.74 -23.77 -35.27
N GLN A 484 3.97 -23.89 -36.59
CA GLN A 484 4.24 -25.17 -37.26
C GLN A 484 5.60 -25.77 -36.89
N ASP A 485 6.53 -24.95 -36.39
CA ASP A 485 7.88 -25.37 -36.02
C ASP A 485 7.97 -25.83 -34.55
N VAL A 486 6.88 -25.72 -33.80
CA VAL A 486 6.79 -26.08 -32.39
C VAL A 486 6.08 -27.43 -32.26
N THR A 487 6.84 -28.49 -31.97
CA THR A 487 6.29 -29.84 -31.79
C THR A 487 5.92 -30.05 -30.32
N MET A 488 4.62 -30.03 -30.02
CA MET A 488 4.13 -30.27 -28.67
C MET A 488 3.69 -31.71 -28.47
N ARG A 489 4.00 -32.28 -27.30
CA ARG A 489 3.43 -33.57 -26.87
C ARG A 489 2.98 -33.53 -25.42
N VAL A 490 2.00 -34.36 -25.10
CA VAL A 490 1.53 -34.57 -23.74
C VAL A 490 1.89 -35.98 -23.34
N HIS A 491 2.48 -36.14 -22.17
CA HIS A 491 2.85 -37.44 -21.61
C HIS A 491 2.02 -37.71 -20.38
N LEU A 492 1.41 -38.89 -20.32
CA LEU A 492 0.56 -39.33 -19.22
C LEU A 492 1.00 -40.71 -18.72
N ASP A 493 0.95 -40.90 -17.40
CA ASP A 493 1.06 -42.24 -16.80
C ASP A 493 -0.33 -42.85 -16.58
N ASN A 494 -0.48 -44.12 -16.96
CA ASN A 494 -1.60 -44.96 -16.56
C ASN A 494 -1.25 -45.70 -15.25
N VAL A 495 -1.23 -44.99 -14.13
CA VAL A 495 -0.99 -45.63 -12.82
C VAL A 495 -2.10 -46.69 -12.56
N GLY A 496 -1.71 -47.97 -12.50
CA GLY A 496 -2.61 -49.08 -12.15
C GLY A 496 -3.19 -49.90 -13.31
N LYS A 497 -2.81 -49.64 -14.57
CA LYS A 497 -3.08 -50.55 -15.71
C LYS A 497 -1.76 -50.92 -16.39
N SER A 498 -1.67 -52.14 -16.91
CA SER A 498 -0.48 -52.75 -17.52
C SER A 498 0.02 -52.11 -18.82
N ASP A 499 -0.46 -50.90 -19.16
CA ASP A 499 -0.13 -50.22 -20.40
C ASP A 499 1.02 -49.23 -20.14
N GLU A 500 2.06 -49.31 -20.97
CA GLU A 500 3.16 -48.35 -21.02
C GLU A 500 2.62 -46.91 -21.13
N GLY A 501 3.33 -45.94 -20.54
CA GLY A 501 2.93 -44.52 -20.53
C GLY A 501 2.51 -44.03 -21.92
N ARG A 502 1.47 -43.18 -21.97
CA ARG A 502 0.88 -42.71 -23.23
C ARG A 502 1.40 -41.34 -23.57
N THR A 503 1.93 -41.19 -24.78
CA THR A 503 2.26 -39.89 -25.37
C THR A 503 1.20 -39.51 -26.41
N ILE A 504 0.75 -38.27 -26.38
CA ILE A 504 -0.19 -37.68 -27.33
C ILE A 504 0.54 -36.57 -28.08
N ASP A 505 0.76 -36.74 -29.39
CA ASP A 505 1.26 -35.67 -30.25
C ASP A 505 0.16 -34.63 -30.47
N ILE A 506 0.49 -33.36 -30.22
CA ILE A 506 -0.44 -32.25 -30.39
C ILE A 506 -0.16 -31.57 -31.72
N SER A 507 -1.17 -31.59 -32.60
CA SER A 507 -1.06 -30.91 -33.88
C SER A 507 -0.99 -29.39 -33.66
N PRO A 508 -0.15 -28.67 -34.44
CA PRO A 508 -0.19 -27.22 -34.47
C PRO A 508 -1.55 -26.74 -34.97
N ILE A 509 -1.87 -25.47 -34.71
CA ILE A 509 -3.08 -24.86 -35.27
C ILE A 509 -3.03 -24.91 -36.80
N GLN A 510 -4.16 -25.21 -37.41
CA GLN A 510 -4.27 -25.28 -38.86
C GLN A 510 -4.13 -23.88 -39.47
N GLU A 511 -3.41 -23.74 -40.58
CA GLU A 511 -3.11 -22.44 -41.20
C GLU A 511 -4.38 -21.66 -41.58
N GLU A 512 -5.45 -22.35 -42.01
CA GLU A 512 -6.75 -21.75 -42.31
C GLU A 512 -7.45 -21.12 -41.09
N HIS A 513 -7.02 -21.46 -39.88
CA HIS A 513 -7.50 -20.89 -38.62
C HIS A 513 -6.49 -19.88 -38.03
N THR A 514 -5.62 -19.32 -38.86
CA THR A 514 -4.67 -18.26 -38.47
C THR A 514 -4.79 -17.04 -39.36
N GLU A 515 -4.40 -15.86 -38.85
CA GLU A 515 -4.39 -14.60 -39.59
C GLU A 515 -3.09 -13.81 -39.34
N LEU A 516 -2.47 -13.27 -40.38
CA LEU A 516 -1.26 -12.45 -40.23
C LEU A 516 -1.51 -11.20 -39.35
N PHE A 517 -0.65 -11.00 -38.37
CA PHE A 517 -0.72 -9.82 -37.52
C PHE A 517 -0.17 -8.58 -38.25
N ASN A 518 -1.06 -7.65 -38.58
CA ASN A 518 -0.73 -6.42 -39.31
C ASN A 518 -0.39 -5.22 -38.41
N GLY A 519 -0.01 -5.46 -37.15
CA GLY A 519 0.35 -4.42 -36.19
C GLY A 519 -0.81 -3.90 -35.32
N GLN A 520 -0.48 -3.01 -34.39
CA GLN A 520 -1.42 -2.33 -33.50
C GLN A 520 -1.92 -1.02 -34.12
N ARG A 521 -3.20 -0.71 -33.92
CA ARG A 521 -3.73 0.63 -34.23
C ARG A 521 -3.26 1.60 -33.16
N SER A 522 -2.65 2.72 -33.56
CA SER A 522 -2.24 3.80 -32.67
C SER A 522 -2.92 5.09 -33.09
N TYR A 523 -3.59 5.76 -32.15
CA TYR A 523 -4.29 7.01 -32.44
C TYR A 523 -4.46 7.88 -31.20
N ASP A 524 -4.45 9.19 -31.46
CA ASP A 524 -5.07 10.18 -30.60
C ASP A 524 -6.57 10.31 -30.97
N PRO A 525 -7.45 10.80 -30.09
CA PRO A 525 -8.87 10.90 -30.42
C PRO A 525 -9.10 11.92 -31.54
N ASP A 526 -9.93 11.57 -32.52
CA ASP A 526 -10.30 12.45 -33.63
C ASP A 526 -11.20 13.62 -33.18
N ASP A 527 -11.97 13.38 -32.12
CA ASP A 527 -12.95 14.29 -31.52
C ASP A 527 -12.44 14.98 -30.25
N LYS A 528 -11.15 15.38 -30.24
CA LYS A 528 -10.54 16.12 -29.13
C LYS A 528 -11.37 17.35 -28.77
N LEU A 529 -11.90 17.36 -27.55
CA LEU A 529 -12.52 18.55 -26.99
C LEU A 529 -11.42 19.51 -26.53
N SER A 530 -11.59 20.80 -26.79
CA SER A 530 -10.70 21.81 -26.24
C SER A 530 -10.69 21.68 -24.72
N LEU A 531 -9.51 21.62 -24.10
CA LEU A 531 -9.39 21.54 -22.64
C LEU A 531 -10.07 22.73 -21.93
N ALA A 532 -10.19 23.87 -22.61
CA ALA A 532 -10.94 25.03 -22.12
C ALA A 532 -12.45 24.79 -21.99
N ASN A 533 -13.01 23.82 -22.72
CA ASN A 533 -14.44 23.49 -22.67
C ASN A 533 -14.84 22.79 -21.37
N PHE A 534 -13.89 22.32 -20.57
CA PHE A 534 -14.14 21.66 -19.28
C PHE A 534 -14.19 22.64 -18.11
N GLY A 535 -14.04 23.94 -18.37
CA GLY A 535 -14.15 25.00 -17.36
C GLY A 535 -12.82 25.36 -16.67
N PRO A 536 -12.86 26.15 -15.58
CA PRO A 536 -11.66 26.55 -14.85
C PRO A 536 -10.94 25.32 -14.28
N THR A 537 -9.61 25.39 -14.13
CA THR A 537 -8.80 24.28 -13.64
C THR A 537 -8.07 24.62 -12.34
N ARG A 538 -7.76 23.59 -11.53
CA ARG A 538 -6.92 23.67 -10.33
C ARG A 538 -5.74 22.71 -10.45
N ARG A 539 -4.55 23.15 -10.02
CA ARG A 539 -3.37 22.28 -9.94
C ARG A 539 -3.43 21.38 -8.72
N VAL A 540 -3.52 20.08 -8.94
CA VAL A 540 -3.44 19.00 -7.93
C VAL A 540 -2.75 17.76 -8.52
N PRO A 541 -2.31 16.80 -7.70
CA PRO A 541 -1.79 15.53 -8.21
C PRO A 541 -2.81 14.86 -9.12
N PHE A 542 -2.37 14.43 -10.29
CA PHE A 542 -3.22 13.79 -11.30
C PHE A 542 -3.92 12.52 -10.75
N GLY A 543 -3.24 11.82 -9.83
CA GLY A 543 -3.75 10.67 -9.05
C GLY A 543 -5.02 10.91 -8.23
N THR A 544 -5.43 12.18 -8.07
CA THR A 544 -6.68 12.53 -7.37
C THR A 544 -7.91 12.01 -8.11
N LEU A 545 -7.90 12.07 -9.45
CA LEU A 545 -9.05 11.74 -10.30
C LEU A 545 -8.77 10.53 -11.21
N VAL A 546 -7.50 10.34 -11.59
CA VAL A 546 -7.06 9.34 -12.55
C VAL A 546 -6.25 8.28 -11.82
N LEU A 547 -6.61 7.03 -12.03
CA LEU A 547 -5.82 5.88 -11.60
C LEU A 547 -4.94 5.42 -12.73
N ALA A 548 -3.84 4.74 -12.39
CA ALA A 548 -2.95 4.20 -13.39
C ALA A 548 -2.25 2.92 -12.94
N ARG A 549 -1.86 2.11 -13.92
CA ARG A 549 -1.04 0.91 -13.74
C ARG A 549 -0.04 0.82 -14.89
N SER A 550 1.18 0.42 -14.58
CA SER A 550 2.24 0.19 -15.55
C SER A 550 2.99 -1.11 -15.28
N GLY A 551 3.56 -1.67 -16.33
CA GLY A 551 4.35 -2.89 -16.31
C GLY A 551 5.33 -2.94 -17.48
N ASP A 552 6.31 -3.82 -17.40
CA ASP A 552 7.23 -4.09 -18.50
C ASP A 552 6.64 -5.08 -19.50
N LYS A 553 7.09 -5.02 -20.74
CA LYS A 553 6.85 -6.07 -21.73
C LYS A 553 8.14 -6.31 -22.48
N GLY A 554 9.06 -7.05 -21.86
CA GLY A 554 10.45 -7.13 -22.29
C GLY A 554 11.13 -5.76 -22.20
N GLY A 555 11.64 -5.26 -23.32
CA GLY A 555 12.30 -3.94 -23.39
C GLY A 555 11.35 -2.73 -23.36
N ASN A 556 10.03 -2.96 -23.38
CA ASN A 556 9.01 -1.91 -23.49
C ASN A 556 8.35 -1.64 -22.13
N ALA A 557 7.78 -0.46 -21.94
CA ALA A 557 6.91 -0.16 -20.80
C ALA A 557 5.49 0.12 -21.27
N ASN A 558 4.51 -0.49 -20.63
CA ASN A 558 3.10 -0.23 -20.88
C ASN A 558 2.49 0.59 -19.74
N VAL A 559 1.52 1.45 -20.03
CA VAL A 559 0.86 2.29 -19.02
C VAL A 559 -0.60 2.52 -19.37
N GLY A 560 -1.51 2.10 -18.51
CA GLY A 560 -2.94 2.42 -18.58
C GLY A 560 -3.35 3.49 -17.58
N PHE A 561 -4.21 4.41 -18.00
CA PHE A 561 -4.85 5.44 -17.17
C PHE A 561 -6.36 5.33 -17.28
N TRP A 562 -7.08 5.37 -16.17
CA TRP A 562 -8.54 5.37 -16.19
C TRP A 562 -9.11 6.32 -15.14
N VAL A 563 -10.31 6.81 -15.40
CA VAL A 563 -11.05 7.58 -14.38
C VAL A 563 -11.79 6.61 -13.46
N ARG A 564 -11.86 6.96 -12.18
CA ARG A 564 -12.68 6.22 -11.21
C ARG A 564 -14.11 6.13 -11.72
N ASN A 565 -14.72 4.94 -11.66
CA ASN A 565 -16.05 4.71 -12.25
C ASN A 565 -17.18 5.58 -11.67
N ALA A 566 -17.01 6.13 -10.46
CA ALA A 566 -17.93 7.13 -9.92
C ALA A 566 -17.94 8.48 -10.67
N ASN A 567 -16.96 8.74 -11.55
CA ASN A 567 -16.71 10.03 -12.20
C ASN A 567 -16.65 9.90 -13.74
N SER A 568 -17.64 9.24 -14.36
CA SER A 568 -17.70 9.03 -15.82
C SER A 568 -17.67 10.33 -16.64
N GLU A 569 -18.08 11.46 -16.07
CA GLU A 569 -18.00 12.79 -16.70
C GLU A 569 -16.55 13.26 -16.95
N ALA A 570 -15.57 12.69 -16.25
CA ALA A 570 -14.16 12.99 -16.45
C ALA A 570 -13.54 12.27 -17.66
N TRP A 571 -14.21 11.25 -18.22
CA TRP A 571 -13.69 10.46 -19.34
C TRP A 571 -13.36 11.31 -20.59
N PRO A 572 -14.26 12.19 -21.10
CA PRO A 572 -13.95 13.02 -22.26
C PRO A 572 -12.79 13.99 -22.02
N TRP A 573 -12.57 14.40 -20.77
CA TRP A 573 -11.42 15.22 -20.40
C TRP A 573 -10.12 14.41 -20.42
N LEU A 574 -10.11 13.23 -19.78
CA LEU A 574 -8.92 12.37 -19.71
C LEU A 574 -8.41 12.02 -21.12
N ARG A 575 -9.31 11.57 -22.00
CA ARG A 575 -8.95 11.21 -23.39
C ARG A 575 -8.44 12.40 -24.20
N SER A 576 -8.98 13.60 -23.97
CA SER A 576 -8.54 14.83 -24.67
C SER A 576 -7.20 15.34 -24.15
N LEU A 577 -6.91 15.16 -22.86
CA LEU A 577 -5.68 15.60 -22.22
C LEU A 577 -4.51 14.67 -22.53
N LEU A 578 -4.68 13.36 -22.32
CA LEU A 578 -3.61 12.37 -22.48
C LEU A 578 -3.49 11.96 -23.95
N THR A 579 -2.80 12.81 -24.72
CA THR A 579 -2.33 12.51 -26.07
C THR A 579 -0.93 11.89 -26.04
N ILE A 580 -0.48 11.32 -27.17
CA ILE A 580 0.91 10.84 -27.31
C ILE A 580 1.92 11.94 -26.99
N ASP A 581 1.70 13.15 -27.49
CA ASP A 581 2.59 14.29 -27.24
C ASP A 581 2.54 14.74 -25.77
N LYS A 582 1.36 14.67 -25.14
CA LYS A 582 1.25 15.00 -23.71
C LYS A 582 1.98 13.99 -22.84
N LEU A 583 1.87 12.70 -23.15
CA LEU A 583 2.64 11.68 -22.44
C LEU A 583 4.14 11.93 -22.57
N ARG A 584 4.60 12.27 -23.79
CA ARG A 584 6.01 12.61 -24.02
C ARG A 584 6.47 13.81 -23.20
N GLU A 585 5.64 14.84 -23.09
CA GLU A 585 5.90 16.00 -22.22
C GLU A 585 6.04 15.59 -20.75
N LEU A 586 5.15 14.71 -20.25
CA LEU A 586 5.16 14.24 -18.86
C LEU A 586 6.38 13.36 -18.53
N LEU A 587 6.84 12.55 -19.49
CA LEU A 587 8.09 11.79 -19.37
C LEU A 587 9.33 12.69 -19.33
N GLY A 588 9.24 13.91 -19.89
CA GLY A 588 10.32 14.89 -19.88
C GLY A 588 11.61 14.33 -20.48
N LYS A 589 12.70 14.33 -19.72
CA LYS A 589 14.00 13.82 -20.18
C LYS A 589 14.01 12.31 -20.37
N ASP A 590 13.10 11.58 -19.72
CA ASP A 590 13.03 10.12 -19.83
C ASP A 590 12.30 9.65 -21.09
N ALA A 591 11.67 10.57 -21.82
CA ALA A 591 11.18 10.29 -23.17
C ALA A 591 12.31 10.00 -24.18
N TYR A 592 13.58 10.15 -23.79
CA TYR A 592 14.75 9.99 -24.65
C TYR A 592 15.71 8.94 -24.10
N PRO A 593 16.45 8.23 -24.97
CA PRO A 593 17.48 7.30 -24.54
C PRO A 593 18.57 7.99 -23.70
N PRO A 594 19.12 7.34 -22.65
CA PRO A 594 20.12 7.95 -21.76
C PRO A 594 21.39 8.45 -22.47
N HIS A 595 21.73 7.82 -23.61
CA HIS A 595 22.92 8.15 -24.40
C HIS A 595 22.68 9.29 -25.42
N ASP A 596 21.43 9.70 -25.65
CA ASP A 596 21.11 10.81 -26.54
C ASP A 596 21.21 12.15 -25.79
N GLN A 597 22.44 12.63 -25.61
CA GLN A 597 22.71 13.92 -24.94
C GLN A 597 22.03 15.12 -25.62
N PHE A 598 21.65 14.99 -26.89
CA PHE A 598 21.04 16.05 -27.69
C PHE A 598 19.51 15.96 -27.74
N GLN A 599 18.89 14.95 -27.11
CA GLN A 599 17.43 14.72 -27.10
C GLN A 599 16.83 14.80 -28.51
N SER A 600 17.53 14.18 -29.46
CA SER A 600 17.25 14.26 -30.88
C SER A 600 16.17 13.27 -31.33
N ARG A 601 16.04 12.11 -30.67
CA ARG A 601 15.08 11.07 -31.04
C ARG A 601 14.37 10.49 -29.80
N PRO A 602 13.11 10.89 -29.54
CA PRO A 602 12.35 10.30 -28.44
C PRO A 602 11.95 8.85 -28.73
N TYR A 603 11.62 8.11 -27.69
CA TYR A 603 11.04 6.77 -27.80
C TYR A 603 9.73 6.80 -28.59
N GLN A 604 9.48 5.71 -29.32
CA GLN A 604 8.20 5.49 -29.98
C GLN A 604 7.12 5.21 -28.94
N ILE A 605 5.97 5.87 -29.08
CA ILE A 605 4.82 5.75 -28.18
C ILE A 605 3.60 5.40 -29.02
N THR A 606 2.86 4.37 -28.64
CA THR A 606 1.53 4.07 -29.19
C THR A 606 0.45 4.36 -28.16
N ARG A 607 -0.78 4.56 -28.64
CA ARG A 607 -1.94 4.91 -27.81
C ARG A 607 -3.22 4.27 -28.34
N PHE A 608 -4.07 3.76 -27.45
CA PHE A 608 -5.46 3.37 -27.74
C PHE A 608 -6.40 3.60 -26.55
N GLU A 609 -7.70 3.44 -26.77
CA GLU A 609 -8.75 3.67 -25.77
C GLU A 609 -9.54 2.38 -25.50
N MET A 610 -9.98 2.19 -24.25
CA MET A 610 -11.00 1.19 -23.85
C MET A 610 -12.20 1.96 -23.26
N PRO A 611 -13.14 2.41 -24.09
CA PRO A 611 -14.12 3.41 -23.71
C PRO A 611 -15.08 3.00 -22.58
N TYR A 612 -15.44 1.71 -22.50
CA TYR A 612 -16.44 1.24 -21.52
C TYR A 612 -15.88 1.02 -20.11
N ILE A 613 -14.56 1.12 -19.94
CA ILE A 613 -13.88 1.21 -18.64
C ILE A 613 -13.19 2.56 -18.47
N HIS A 614 -13.47 3.51 -19.38
CA HIS A 614 -12.91 4.85 -19.40
C HIS A 614 -11.38 4.92 -19.29
N ALA A 615 -10.69 4.02 -20.01
CA ALA A 615 -9.24 3.91 -19.96
C ALA A 615 -8.55 4.39 -21.25
N VAL A 616 -7.41 5.07 -21.11
CA VAL A 616 -6.43 5.36 -22.17
C VAL A 616 -5.17 4.56 -21.87
N HIS A 617 -4.66 3.84 -22.86
CA HIS A 617 -3.48 3.01 -22.70
C HIS A 617 -2.37 3.40 -23.67
N PHE A 618 -1.13 3.29 -23.21
CA PHE A 618 0.07 3.60 -23.95
C PHE A 618 1.11 2.47 -23.87
N VAL A 619 1.91 2.34 -24.93
CA VAL A 619 3.13 1.52 -24.92
C VAL A 619 4.30 2.39 -25.37
N ILE A 620 5.38 2.35 -24.59
CA ILE A 620 6.62 3.08 -24.83
C ILE A 620 7.70 2.06 -25.21
N PHE A 621 8.12 2.08 -26.47
CA PHE A 621 9.00 1.05 -27.00
C PHE A 621 10.48 1.31 -26.67
N GLY A 622 11.16 0.29 -26.16
CA GLY A 622 12.62 0.29 -25.90
C GLY A 622 13.10 1.12 -24.71
N ILE A 623 12.18 1.63 -23.87
CA ILE A 623 12.54 2.48 -22.72
C ILE A 623 13.24 1.72 -21.59
N LEU A 624 13.06 0.39 -21.56
CA LEU A 624 13.71 -0.52 -20.62
C LEU A 624 14.91 -1.24 -21.26
N GLU A 625 15.38 -0.78 -22.43
CA GLU A 625 16.49 -1.36 -23.18
C GLU A 625 16.19 -2.82 -23.56
N ASP A 626 17.00 -3.81 -23.17
CA ASP A 626 16.74 -5.23 -23.46
C ASP A 626 15.91 -5.91 -22.34
N GLY A 627 15.29 -5.14 -21.44
CA GLY A 627 14.42 -5.62 -20.35
C GLY A 627 15.07 -5.58 -18.96
N GLU A 628 14.32 -6.05 -17.94
CA GLU A 628 14.59 -5.83 -16.51
C GLU A 628 16.06 -6.05 -16.10
N LYS A 629 16.68 -7.17 -16.51
CA LYS A 629 18.05 -7.53 -16.09
C LYS A 629 19.15 -6.77 -16.81
N THR A 630 18.81 -6.01 -17.84
CA THR A 630 19.79 -5.25 -18.63
C THR A 630 19.63 -3.74 -18.47
N SER A 631 18.48 -3.29 -17.98
CA SER A 631 18.14 -1.87 -17.90
C SER A 631 19.13 -1.11 -17.02
N SER A 632 19.67 0.00 -17.54
CA SER A 632 20.42 0.96 -16.74
C SER A 632 19.57 1.66 -15.68
N ARG A 633 18.26 1.77 -15.92
CA ARG A 633 17.31 2.49 -15.08
C ARG A 633 17.00 1.70 -13.81
N PHE A 634 16.73 2.42 -12.71
CA PHE A 634 16.40 1.79 -11.43
C PHE A 634 15.08 0.99 -11.47
N ASN A 635 14.06 1.49 -12.18
CA ASN A 635 12.76 0.83 -12.32
C ASN A 635 12.72 -0.07 -13.57
N GLY A 636 13.42 -1.21 -13.51
CA GLY A 636 13.55 -2.15 -14.63
C GLY A 636 12.26 -2.90 -15.01
N MET A 637 11.25 -2.96 -14.12
CA MET A 637 9.94 -3.60 -14.36
C MET A 637 8.83 -2.59 -14.72
N ALA A 638 9.17 -1.29 -14.82
CA ALA A 638 8.21 -0.21 -15.04
C ALA A 638 7.00 -0.17 -14.06
N HIS A 639 6.98 -0.88 -12.93
CA HIS A 639 5.82 -0.90 -12.02
C HIS A 639 5.46 0.48 -11.47
N SER A 640 6.47 1.31 -11.19
CA SER A 640 6.26 2.65 -10.67
C SER A 640 6.24 3.75 -11.74
N TYR A 641 6.24 3.40 -13.03
CA TYR A 641 6.37 4.36 -14.13
C TYR A 641 5.21 5.36 -14.15
N ALA A 642 3.98 4.85 -14.00
CA ALA A 642 2.78 5.69 -13.96
C ALA A 642 2.73 6.62 -12.75
N ILE A 643 3.23 6.15 -11.59
CA ILE A 643 3.13 6.85 -10.31
C ILE A 643 4.01 8.12 -10.33
N TYR A 644 5.31 7.96 -10.59
CA TYR A 644 6.27 9.07 -10.48
C TYR A 644 6.19 10.07 -11.63
N HIS A 645 6.00 9.62 -12.87
CA HIS A 645 6.00 10.53 -14.02
C HIS A 645 4.68 11.30 -14.18
N ILE A 646 3.57 10.76 -13.68
CA ILE A 646 2.25 11.19 -14.15
C ILE A 646 1.24 11.39 -13.01
N LEU A 647 1.14 10.49 -12.03
CA LEU A 647 0.16 10.65 -10.93
C LEU A 647 0.57 11.70 -9.89
N GLU A 648 1.86 11.83 -9.58
CA GLU A 648 2.38 12.79 -8.60
C GLU A 648 2.50 14.24 -9.09
N PRO A 649 2.91 14.51 -10.36
CA PRO A 649 2.99 15.88 -10.85
C PRO A 649 1.65 16.63 -10.80
N LEU A 650 1.73 17.94 -10.54
CA LEU A 650 0.57 18.81 -10.51
C LEU A 650 0.02 19.03 -11.93
N ALA A 651 -1.18 18.55 -12.20
CA ALA A 651 -1.90 18.75 -13.45
C ALA A 651 -3.09 19.71 -13.26
N PRO A 652 -3.44 20.53 -14.28
CA PRO A 652 -4.66 21.34 -14.23
C PRO A 652 -5.90 20.43 -14.37
N LEU A 653 -6.57 20.14 -13.25
CA LEU A 653 -7.81 19.37 -13.22
C LEU A 653 -9.05 20.30 -13.34
N PRO A 654 -10.11 19.93 -14.09
CA PRO A 654 -11.29 20.76 -14.28
C PRO A 654 -12.14 20.89 -13.00
N CYS A 655 -12.50 22.11 -12.60
CA CYS A 655 -13.31 22.44 -11.42
C CYS A 655 -14.83 22.35 -11.64
N ARG A 656 -15.28 21.61 -12.67
CA ARG A 656 -16.70 21.51 -13.00
C ARG A 656 -17.45 20.67 -11.93
N PRO A 657 -18.67 21.07 -11.52
CA PRO A 657 -19.55 20.20 -10.73
C PRO A 657 -19.78 18.89 -11.51
N GLY A 658 -19.45 17.74 -10.92
CA GLY A 658 -19.46 16.41 -11.53
C GLY A 658 -18.08 15.79 -11.83
N ILE A 659 -17.01 16.60 -11.96
CA ILE A 659 -15.64 16.13 -12.28
C ILE A 659 -14.70 16.20 -11.06
N LEU A 660 -14.77 17.29 -10.29
CA LEU A 660 -14.05 17.43 -9.00
C LEU A 660 -14.99 17.39 -7.80
N THR A 661 -16.25 17.05 -8.01
CA THR A 661 -17.20 16.81 -6.94
C THR A 661 -16.99 15.38 -6.46
N PRO A 662 -16.53 15.13 -5.23
CA PRO A 662 -16.69 13.80 -4.64
C PRO A 662 -18.19 13.49 -4.63
N PRO A 663 -18.60 12.21 -4.65
CA PRO A 663 -20.03 11.88 -4.60
C PRO A 663 -20.67 12.57 -3.39
N GLY A 664 -21.57 13.55 -3.65
CA GLY A 664 -22.50 14.08 -2.64
C GLY A 664 -22.32 15.49 -2.05
N ARG A 665 -21.66 16.48 -2.68
CA ARG A 665 -21.67 17.89 -2.16
C ARG A 665 -21.78 19.00 -3.21
N GLU A 666 -22.93 19.66 -3.28
CA GLU A 666 -23.08 20.96 -3.95
C GLU A 666 -22.47 22.08 -3.09
N TYR A 667 -21.64 22.94 -3.68
CA TYR A 667 -21.09 24.14 -3.02
C TYR A 667 -21.69 25.40 -3.66
N GLY A 668 -22.35 26.21 -2.82
CA GLY A 668 -22.79 27.57 -3.14
C GLY A 668 -21.66 28.60 -3.09
N ASP A 669 -21.89 29.71 -3.78
CA ASP A 669 -20.93 30.63 -4.38
C ASP A 669 -20.04 31.50 -3.44
N SER A 670 -18.82 31.72 -3.94
CA SER A 670 -17.88 32.86 -3.80
C SER A 670 -17.87 33.79 -2.57
N SER A 671 -16.81 33.69 -1.75
CA SER A 671 -15.98 34.86 -1.34
C SER A 671 -14.70 34.46 -0.56
N GLY A 672 -13.53 34.87 -1.05
CA GLY A 672 -12.37 35.22 -0.20
C GLY A 672 -11.44 34.10 0.29
N PHE A 673 -10.22 34.09 -0.25
CA PHE A 673 -9.07 33.25 0.08
C PHE A 673 -8.76 33.05 1.59
N LEU A 674 -8.79 31.79 2.02
CA LEU A 674 -7.89 31.13 2.99
C LEU A 674 -8.08 29.63 2.79
N TYR A 675 -6.99 28.85 2.66
CA TYR A 675 -7.05 27.40 2.45
C TYR A 675 -7.71 26.72 3.66
N ALA A 676 -9.03 26.56 3.59
CA ALA A 676 -9.83 25.71 4.45
C ALA A 676 -10.26 24.50 3.62
N ILE A 677 -9.77 23.33 4.01
CA ILE A 677 -10.23 22.03 3.50
C ILE A 677 -11.71 21.89 3.90
N PRO A 678 -12.62 21.59 2.94
CA PRO A 678 -14.03 21.44 3.25
C PRO A 678 -14.24 20.14 4.05
N VAL A 679 -14.49 20.29 5.36
CA VAL A 679 -14.80 19.16 6.24
C VAL A 679 -16.21 18.69 5.95
N SER A 680 -16.29 17.40 5.68
CA SER A 680 -17.52 16.72 5.37
C SER A 680 -18.25 16.14 6.58
N ALA A 681 -18.61 17.01 7.53
CA ALA A 681 -19.54 16.63 8.60
C ALA A 681 -20.96 16.57 8.02
N GLN A 682 -21.53 15.36 7.83
CA GLN A 682 -22.97 15.17 7.91
C GLN A 682 -23.33 14.99 9.39
N VAL A 683 -23.45 16.12 10.09
CA VAL A 683 -24.57 16.32 11.01
C VAL A 683 -25.40 17.35 10.28
N GLU A 684 -26.63 17.02 9.88
CA GLU A 684 -27.43 17.95 9.10
C GLU A 684 -27.53 19.27 9.87
N GLU A 685 -27.16 20.37 9.20
CA GLU A 685 -27.17 21.70 9.79
C GLU A 685 -28.57 22.10 10.28
N GLU A 686 -29.62 21.40 9.81
CA GLU A 686 -31.01 21.52 10.28
C GLU A 686 -31.28 20.81 11.61
N GLU A 687 -30.64 19.67 11.92
CA GLU A 687 -30.81 18.98 13.22
C GLU A 687 -30.22 19.82 14.37
N LEU A 688 -29.01 20.38 14.21
CA LEU A 688 -28.39 21.26 15.21
C LEU A 688 -29.09 22.63 15.34
N LYS A 689 -29.77 23.11 14.30
CA LYS A 689 -30.57 24.35 14.35
C LYS A 689 -31.92 24.14 15.04
N SER A 690 -32.40 22.90 15.17
CA SER A 690 -33.66 22.55 15.83
C SER A 690 -33.56 22.35 17.35
N VAL A 691 -32.34 22.23 17.90
CA VAL A 691 -32.12 22.15 19.35
C VAL A 691 -32.25 23.54 19.95
N GLY A 692 -33.43 23.85 20.50
CA GLY A 692 -33.62 25.04 21.31
C GLY A 692 -32.78 24.96 22.58
N ALA A 693 -32.41 26.11 23.16
CA ALA A 693 -31.68 26.17 24.43
C ALA A 693 -32.35 25.40 25.59
N SER A 694 -33.62 25.00 25.43
CA SER A 694 -34.41 24.15 26.32
C SER A 694 -34.15 22.64 26.22
N ASP A 695 -33.61 22.13 25.11
CA ASP A 695 -33.51 20.69 24.84
C ASP A 695 -32.17 20.05 25.27
N LEU A 696 -31.25 20.86 25.81
CA LEU A 696 -29.94 20.43 26.36
C LEU A 696 -30.03 19.74 27.75
N HIS A 697 -31.23 19.39 28.22
CA HIS A 697 -31.47 18.90 29.59
C HIS A 697 -31.91 17.44 29.73
N SER A 698 -31.94 16.64 28.66
CA SER A 698 -32.31 15.21 28.77
C SER A 698 -31.46 14.32 27.86
N PRO A 699 -30.78 13.29 28.40
CA PRO A 699 -30.05 12.33 27.57
C PRO A 699 -31.05 11.43 26.82
N GLY A 700 -30.98 11.41 25.49
CA GLY A 700 -31.71 10.45 24.64
C GLY A 700 -31.06 9.05 24.66
N PRO A 701 -31.81 7.99 24.30
CA PRO A 701 -31.37 6.61 24.49
C PRO A 701 -30.41 6.18 23.36
N GLY A 702 -29.10 6.26 23.61
CA GLY A 702 -28.04 5.63 22.81
C GLY A 702 -27.44 4.42 23.55
N PRO A 703 -26.70 3.54 22.88
CA PRO A 703 -26.13 2.34 23.51
C PRO A 703 -25.22 2.75 24.67
N ASP A 704 -25.43 2.07 25.80
CA ASP A 704 -24.84 2.32 27.11
C ASP A 704 -23.30 2.20 27.08
N LEU A 705 -22.62 3.28 26.67
CA LEU A 705 -21.19 3.50 26.91
C LEU A 705 -21.09 3.91 28.38
N GLY A 706 -20.79 2.95 29.26
CA GLY A 706 -20.83 3.07 30.72
C GLY A 706 -19.98 4.16 31.36
N ILE A 707 -20.29 5.42 31.09
CA ILE A 707 -19.69 6.63 31.66
C ILE A 707 -20.62 7.11 32.77
N GLY A 708 -20.24 6.82 34.02
CA GLY A 708 -20.94 7.28 35.21
C GLY A 708 -20.92 8.81 35.35
N SER A 709 -22.11 9.41 35.28
CA SER A 709 -22.51 10.73 35.81
C SER A 709 -21.52 11.91 35.77
N LEU A 710 -21.60 12.76 34.74
CA LEU A 710 -21.19 14.17 34.79
C LEU A 710 -22.14 15.02 33.94
N ALA A 711 -23.37 15.22 34.45
CA ALA A 711 -24.36 16.07 33.81
C ALA A 711 -24.07 17.57 34.08
N THR A 712 -23.23 18.18 33.26
CA THR A 712 -23.25 19.63 32.98
C THR A 712 -23.21 19.84 31.45
N PRO A 713 -23.76 20.96 30.91
CA PRO A 713 -23.88 21.17 29.47
C PRO A 713 -22.55 21.12 28.67
N ARG A 714 -21.38 21.13 29.34
CA ARG A 714 -20.04 21.12 28.72
C ARG A 714 -19.43 19.71 28.52
N HIS A 715 -20.11 18.67 28.98
CA HIS A 715 -19.67 17.28 28.83
C HIS A 715 -20.49 16.51 27.78
N ILE A 716 -21.23 17.21 26.93
CA ILE A 716 -21.91 16.57 25.82
C ILE A 716 -20.85 16.22 24.76
N LEU A 717 -20.66 14.92 24.58
CA LEU A 717 -19.72 14.33 23.63
C LEU A 717 -20.53 13.71 22.50
N TRP A 718 -20.34 14.21 21.28
CA TRP A 718 -20.91 13.57 20.09
C TRP A 718 -19.80 12.80 19.37
N PRO A 719 -19.92 11.47 19.25
CA PRO A 719 -19.06 10.75 18.31
C PRO A 719 -19.38 11.24 16.91
N ALA A 720 -18.34 11.57 16.16
CA ALA A 720 -18.44 11.99 14.76
C ALA A 720 -17.28 11.37 13.98
N ARG A 721 -17.31 11.53 12.66
CA ARG A 721 -16.25 11.05 11.79
C ARG A 721 -15.64 12.24 11.03
N HIS A 722 -14.32 12.36 11.10
CA HIS A 722 -13.52 13.33 10.36
C HIS A 722 -12.72 12.61 9.27
N ASP A 723 -12.23 13.34 8.28
CA ASP A 723 -11.52 12.83 7.09
C ASP A 723 -10.26 11.97 7.38
N HIS A 724 -9.84 11.89 8.65
CA HIS A 724 -8.64 11.18 9.11
C HIS A 724 -8.89 10.24 10.30
N GLY A 725 -10.16 9.96 10.65
CA GLY A 725 -10.50 9.04 11.73
C GLY A 725 -11.77 9.42 12.49
N ASP A 726 -12.16 8.56 13.44
CA ASP A 726 -13.24 8.88 14.37
C ASP A 726 -12.81 10.03 15.29
N VAL A 727 -13.73 10.96 15.53
CA VAL A 727 -13.52 12.15 16.37
C VAL A 727 -14.64 12.27 17.40
N VAL A 728 -14.38 13.07 18.43
CA VAL A 728 -15.37 13.45 19.42
C VAL A 728 -15.54 14.97 19.37
N ILE A 729 -16.79 15.41 19.22
CA ILE A 729 -17.16 16.82 19.27
C ILE A 729 -17.61 17.13 20.70
N ARG A 730 -16.99 18.13 21.33
CA ARG A 730 -17.29 18.58 22.69
C ARG A 730 -17.65 20.06 22.72
N VAL A 731 -18.63 20.44 23.52
CA VAL A 731 -18.92 21.85 23.81
C VAL A 731 -17.80 22.45 24.68
N LEU A 732 -17.10 23.46 24.17
CA LEU A 732 -16.01 24.15 24.87
C LEU A 732 -16.46 25.45 25.55
N SER A 733 -17.42 26.19 24.96
CA SER A 733 -17.93 27.44 25.54
C SER A 733 -19.38 27.69 25.13
N VAL A 734 -20.21 28.26 26.02
CA VAL A 734 -21.58 28.71 25.73
C VAL A 734 -21.81 30.07 26.40
N GLY A 735 -22.21 31.10 25.65
CA GLY A 735 -22.53 32.43 26.21
C GLY A 735 -21.36 33.09 26.95
N GLY A 736 -20.12 32.78 26.53
CA GLY A 736 -18.88 33.25 27.17
C GLY A 736 -18.40 32.42 28.37
N ASP A 737 -19.19 31.45 28.82
CA ASP A 737 -18.82 30.52 29.89
C ASP A 737 -17.97 29.37 29.32
N GLY A 738 -16.71 29.23 29.77
CA GLY A 738 -15.73 28.26 29.23
C GLY A 738 -14.56 28.86 28.44
N LEU A 739 -14.59 30.18 28.17
CA LEU A 739 -13.53 30.87 27.42
C LEU A 739 -12.13 30.77 28.05
N ARG A 740 -12.04 30.64 29.37
CA ARG A 740 -10.76 30.47 30.08
C ARG A 740 -10.07 29.16 29.68
N SER A 741 -10.80 28.05 29.74
CA SER A 741 -10.31 26.73 29.40
C SER A 741 -10.04 26.59 27.90
N LEU A 742 -10.88 27.22 27.07
CA LEU A 742 -10.62 27.34 25.64
C LEU A 742 -9.31 28.07 25.33
N LYS A 743 -8.99 29.16 26.05
CA LYS A 743 -7.71 29.88 25.88
C LYS A 743 -6.50 29.00 26.20
N ILE A 744 -6.61 28.17 27.24
CA ILE A 744 -5.56 27.20 27.62
C ILE A 744 -5.45 26.12 26.54
N LEU A 745 -6.56 25.55 26.08
CA LEU A 745 -6.56 24.55 25.00
C LEU A 745 -5.94 25.10 23.70
N ARG A 746 -6.21 26.34 23.32
CA ARG A 746 -5.54 26.99 22.17
C ARG A 746 -4.03 27.22 22.38
N GLN A 747 -3.55 27.20 23.61
CA GLN A 747 -2.13 27.36 23.91
C GLN A 747 -1.39 26.01 23.85
N VAL A 748 -2.02 24.92 24.30
CA VAL A 748 -1.33 23.62 24.45
C VAL A 748 -1.88 22.49 23.58
N ALA A 749 -3.09 22.61 23.04
CA ALA A 749 -3.76 21.54 22.29
C ALA A 749 -3.81 21.79 20.77
N THR A 750 -3.32 22.92 20.28
CA THR A 750 -3.24 23.23 18.84
C THR A 750 -1.80 23.19 18.34
N ALA A 751 -1.60 23.11 17.01
CA ALA A 751 -0.26 23.16 16.43
C ALA A 751 0.36 24.58 16.58
N PRO A 752 1.68 24.68 16.82
CA PRO A 752 2.66 23.59 16.84
C PRO A 752 2.77 22.81 18.16
N GLU A 753 2.26 23.32 19.29
CA GLU A 753 2.47 22.76 20.62
C GLU A 753 1.94 21.32 20.75
N ALA A 754 0.80 21.01 20.11
CA ALA A 754 0.22 19.66 20.09
C ALA A 754 1.09 18.59 19.38
N LEU A 755 2.10 19.01 18.59
CA LEU A 755 3.02 18.12 17.90
C LEU A 755 4.27 17.77 18.73
N ILE A 756 4.46 18.42 19.88
CA ILE A 756 5.57 18.14 20.80
C ILE A 756 5.38 16.75 21.41
N ARG A 757 6.42 15.90 21.34
CA ARG A 757 6.34 14.50 21.79
C ARG A 757 5.96 14.37 23.27
N SER A 758 6.54 15.19 24.14
CA SER A 758 6.23 15.24 25.58
C SER A 758 4.95 15.99 25.92
N ASN A 759 4.25 16.55 24.91
CA ASN A 759 2.94 17.12 25.13
C ASN A 759 1.88 16.01 25.00
N HIS A 760 1.30 15.66 26.14
CA HIS A 760 0.22 14.70 26.25
C HIS A 760 -1.16 15.38 26.28
N THR A 761 -1.29 16.65 25.92
CA THR A 761 -2.61 17.27 25.81
C THR A 761 -3.38 16.66 24.63
N LEU A 762 -4.64 16.29 24.84
CA LEU A 762 -5.49 15.78 23.77
C LEU A 762 -5.61 16.82 22.63
N PRO A 763 -5.15 16.51 21.39
CA PRO A 763 -5.09 17.51 20.32
C PRO A 763 -6.47 18.04 19.92
N LEU A 764 -6.60 19.36 19.83
CA LEU A 764 -7.75 20.06 19.28
C LEU A 764 -7.55 20.23 17.76
N PHE A 765 -8.23 19.40 16.96
CA PHE A 765 -8.11 19.44 15.51
C PHE A 765 -8.78 20.67 14.89
N ARG A 766 -9.94 21.04 15.42
CA ARG A 766 -10.73 22.15 14.88
C ARG A 766 -11.69 22.70 15.92
N GLU A 767 -11.98 23.99 15.81
CA GLU A 767 -13.08 24.65 16.50
C GLU A 767 -14.23 24.93 15.54
N ILE A 768 -15.46 24.75 16.00
CA ILE A 768 -16.68 25.09 15.27
C ILE A 768 -17.42 26.13 16.12
N VAL A 769 -17.65 27.31 15.55
CA VAL A 769 -18.34 28.41 16.23
C VAL A 769 -19.78 28.49 15.71
N LEU A 770 -20.75 28.28 16.60
CA LEU A 770 -22.18 28.33 16.33
C LEU A 770 -22.82 29.40 17.23
N LYS A 771 -22.98 30.63 16.72
CA LYS A 771 -23.48 31.78 17.49
C LYS A 771 -22.66 32.01 18.76
N ASP A 772 -23.25 31.80 19.94
CA ASP A 772 -22.62 31.94 21.27
C ASP A 772 -22.04 30.61 21.81
N ILE A 773 -22.05 29.54 21.02
CA ILE A 773 -21.52 28.22 21.35
C ILE A 773 -20.22 27.96 20.56
N ILE A 774 -19.18 27.47 21.24
CA ILE A 774 -17.93 27.01 20.64
C ILE A 774 -17.81 25.51 20.89
N LEU A 775 -17.70 24.72 19.83
CA LEU A 775 -17.47 23.29 19.85
C LEU A 775 -16.01 22.99 19.46
N GLY A 776 -15.39 22.01 20.10
CA GLY A 776 -14.07 21.51 19.74
C GLY A 776 -14.16 20.09 19.17
N VAL A 777 -13.37 19.82 18.14
CA VAL A 777 -13.22 18.50 17.51
C VAL A 777 -11.90 17.90 17.97
N PHE A 778 -11.97 16.75 18.65
CA PHE A 778 -10.83 16.02 19.21
C PHE A 778 -10.74 14.62 18.59
N PRO A 779 -9.57 13.97 18.55
CA PRO A 779 -9.49 12.56 18.17
C PRO A 779 -10.32 11.69 19.12
N ARG A 780 -10.94 10.63 18.60
CA ARG A 780 -11.56 9.60 19.43
C ARG A 780 -10.48 8.74 20.06
N VAL A 781 -10.49 8.68 21.39
CA VAL A 781 -9.57 7.87 22.20
C VAL A 781 -10.37 6.74 22.87
N THR A 782 -9.75 5.59 23.11
CA THR A 782 -10.45 4.33 23.38
C THR A 782 -11.09 4.26 24.77
N ALA A 783 -10.39 4.66 25.83
CA ALA A 783 -10.88 4.54 27.21
C ALA A 783 -10.18 5.55 28.15
N SER A 784 -10.77 5.81 29.32
CA SER A 784 -10.09 6.51 30.42
C SER A 784 -9.23 5.54 31.25
N LEU A 785 -8.24 6.06 31.99
CA LEU A 785 -7.43 5.20 32.88
C LEU A 785 -8.28 4.55 33.97
N THR A 786 -9.37 5.18 34.43
CA THR A 786 -10.32 4.56 35.37
C THR A 786 -10.95 3.31 34.76
N GLU A 787 -11.33 3.34 33.48
CA GLU A 787 -11.91 2.18 32.78
C GLU A 787 -10.89 1.07 32.49
N VAL A 788 -9.60 1.42 32.40
CA VAL A 788 -8.50 0.47 32.19
C VAL A 788 -8.15 -0.24 33.50
N PHE A 789 -8.09 0.50 34.61
CA PHE A 789 -7.66 0.01 35.91
C PHE A 789 -8.78 -0.62 36.76
N VAL A 790 -9.97 -0.86 36.19
CA VAL A 790 -11.05 -1.58 36.88
C VAL A 790 -10.57 -3.01 37.23
N PRO A 791 -10.86 -3.55 38.43
CA PRO A 791 -10.35 -4.85 38.91
C PRO A 791 -10.45 -6.03 37.93
N ASN A 792 -11.52 -6.09 37.13
CA ASN A 792 -11.71 -7.18 36.15
C ASN A 792 -10.87 -7.04 34.86
N LYS A 793 -10.44 -5.82 34.52
CA LYS A 793 -9.65 -5.52 33.31
C LYS A 793 -8.15 -5.37 33.58
N MET A 794 -7.77 -4.97 34.80
CA MET A 794 -6.37 -4.78 35.18
C MET A 794 -5.53 -6.08 35.09
N ARG A 795 -6.15 -7.26 35.21
CA ARG A 795 -5.48 -8.57 35.01
C ARG A 795 -4.82 -8.75 33.63
N PHE A 796 -5.13 -7.87 32.69
CA PHE A 796 -4.58 -7.89 31.33
C PHE A 796 -3.47 -6.86 31.09
N VAL A 797 -3.13 -6.04 32.10
CA VAL A 797 -2.11 -4.98 32.04
C VAL A 797 -0.90 -5.39 32.88
N ALA A 798 0.28 -5.49 32.27
CA ALA A 798 1.50 -5.85 33.01
C ALA A 798 2.03 -4.65 33.82
N GLU A 799 2.77 -4.92 34.90
CA GLU A 799 3.37 -3.87 35.76
C GLU A 799 4.20 -2.86 34.96
N ILE A 800 4.97 -3.33 33.99
CA ILE A 800 5.79 -2.46 33.12
C ILE A 800 4.95 -1.48 32.31
N ASP A 801 3.76 -1.87 31.87
CA ASP A 801 2.86 -0.98 31.11
C ASP A 801 2.24 0.08 32.02
N MET A 802 1.94 -0.29 33.29
CA MET A 802 1.44 0.67 34.28
C MET A 802 2.47 1.75 34.57
N MET A 803 3.74 1.35 34.70
CA MET A 803 4.84 2.28 34.94
C MET A 803 5.08 3.22 33.75
N GLU A 804 4.94 2.72 32.52
CA GLU A 804 5.00 3.54 31.30
C GLU A 804 3.82 4.53 31.23
N ILE A 805 2.61 4.08 31.57
CA ILE A 805 1.43 4.95 31.65
C ILE A 805 1.63 6.06 32.69
N PHE A 806 2.16 5.74 33.87
CA PHE A 806 2.44 6.73 34.91
C PHE A 806 3.54 7.71 34.50
N THR A 807 4.56 7.24 33.78
CA THR A 807 5.62 8.09 33.21
C THR A 807 5.02 9.11 32.25
N GLN A 808 4.17 8.69 31.30
CA GLN A 808 3.49 9.61 30.37
C GLN A 808 2.54 10.59 31.08
N CYS A 809 1.89 10.18 32.16
CA CYS A 809 1.06 11.10 32.97
C CYS A 809 1.91 12.19 33.63
N LEU A 810 3.10 11.86 34.15
CA LEU A 810 4.02 12.83 34.73
C LEU A 810 4.64 13.74 33.67
N GLU A 811 4.96 13.22 32.48
CA GLU A 811 5.37 14.02 31.31
C GLU A 811 4.30 15.05 30.93
N ALA A 812 3.01 14.66 30.97
CA ALA A 812 1.89 15.57 30.74
C ALA A 812 1.89 16.74 31.74
N LEU A 813 2.05 16.45 33.04
CA LEU A 813 2.04 17.46 34.09
C LEU A 813 3.26 18.38 34.01
N ASP A 814 4.45 17.83 33.77
CA ASP A 814 5.68 18.61 33.59
C ASP A 814 5.54 19.57 32.41
N PHE A 815 5.05 19.10 31.26
CA PHE A 815 4.80 19.95 30.09
C PHE A 815 3.84 21.10 30.41
N LEU A 816 2.73 20.85 31.12
CA LEU A 816 1.80 21.90 31.53
C LEU A 816 2.46 22.89 32.51
N HIS A 817 3.21 22.40 33.49
CA HIS A 817 3.87 23.23 34.52
C HIS A 817 4.95 24.13 33.91
N GLN A 818 5.72 23.63 32.94
CA GLN A 818 6.69 24.42 32.16
C GLN A 818 6.02 25.54 31.36
N ASN A 819 4.79 25.32 30.88
CA ASN A 819 3.97 26.32 30.22
C ASN A 819 3.18 27.21 31.20
N LEU A 820 3.51 27.14 32.49
CA LEU A 820 2.86 27.88 33.59
C LEU A 820 1.35 27.62 33.68
N ILE A 821 0.95 26.39 33.36
CA ILE A 821 -0.43 25.90 33.46
C ILE A 821 -0.50 24.86 34.58
N ALA A 822 -1.43 25.02 35.51
CA ALA A 822 -1.78 23.98 36.47
C ALA A 822 -3.20 23.48 36.18
N HIS A 823 -3.39 22.16 36.17
CA HIS A 823 -4.61 21.50 35.69
C HIS A 823 -5.75 21.52 36.73
N LEU A 824 -5.42 21.33 38.01
CA LEU A 824 -6.28 21.36 39.21
C LEU A 824 -7.42 20.33 39.25
N ASN A 825 -7.48 19.43 38.27
CA ASN A 825 -8.45 18.33 38.20
C ASN A 825 -7.78 17.05 37.68
N VAL A 826 -6.61 16.70 38.23
CA VAL A 826 -5.82 15.56 37.78
C VAL A 826 -6.40 14.27 38.37
N THR A 827 -7.14 13.51 37.55
CA THR A 827 -7.78 12.25 37.96
C THR A 827 -7.66 11.24 36.81
N PHE A 828 -7.74 9.95 37.10
CA PHE A 828 -7.69 8.91 36.07
C PHE A 828 -8.84 8.98 35.04
N ASP A 829 -9.97 9.60 35.36
CA ASP A 829 -11.05 9.88 34.39
C ASP A 829 -10.65 10.91 33.33
N ASN A 830 -9.71 11.81 33.67
CA ASN A 830 -9.24 12.88 32.78
C ASN A 830 -7.94 12.50 32.06
N PHE A 831 -7.44 11.28 32.24
CA PHE A 831 -6.40 10.68 31.40
C PHE A 831 -7.03 9.63 30.49
N LEU A 832 -6.85 9.79 29.19
CA LEU A 832 -7.35 8.91 28.15
C LEU A 832 -6.21 8.12 27.52
N ILE A 833 -6.46 6.90 27.06
CA ILE A 833 -5.45 6.05 26.41
C ILE A 833 -5.92 5.56 25.03
N ASP A 834 -5.02 5.61 24.04
CA ASP A 834 -5.32 5.23 22.65
C ASP A 834 -5.78 3.78 22.53
N PHE A 835 -5.18 2.87 23.29
CA PHE A 835 -5.65 1.48 23.43
C PHE A 835 -5.12 0.90 24.75
N PRO A 836 -5.88 0.04 25.44
CA PRO A 836 -5.38 -0.64 26.62
C PRO A 836 -4.25 -1.62 26.24
N PRO A 837 -3.13 -1.64 26.98
CA PRO A 837 -2.07 -2.62 26.75
C PRO A 837 -2.58 -4.03 27.10
N LEU A 838 -2.49 -4.97 26.15
CA LEU A 838 -2.91 -6.38 26.30
C LEU A 838 -1.72 -7.34 26.48
N SER A 839 -0.62 -6.82 27.03
CA SER A 839 0.67 -7.52 27.14
C SER A 839 0.58 -8.87 27.89
N HIS A 840 -0.33 -9.01 28.86
CA HIS A 840 -0.56 -10.27 29.58
C HIS A 840 -1.13 -11.40 28.71
N LEU A 841 -1.87 -11.09 27.64
CA LEU A 841 -2.47 -12.10 26.74
C LEU A 841 -1.49 -12.61 25.66
N GLN A 842 -0.51 -11.80 25.26
CA GLN A 842 0.32 -12.08 24.09
C GLN A 842 1.68 -12.74 24.40
N LYS A 843 2.09 -12.85 25.68
CA LYS A 843 3.41 -13.39 26.11
C LYS A 843 4.61 -12.82 25.32
N ARG A 844 4.46 -11.63 24.73
CA ARG A 844 5.47 -10.90 23.97
C ARG A 844 5.28 -9.39 24.24
N PRO A 845 6.35 -8.58 24.29
CA PRO A 845 6.22 -7.13 24.36
C PRO A 845 5.48 -6.60 23.13
N LEU A 846 4.54 -5.67 23.31
CA LEU A 846 3.84 -5.00 22.21
C LEU A 846 4.84 -4.21 21.36
N THR A 847 4.63 -4.16 20.03
CA THR A 847 5.50 -3.44 19.07
C THR A 847 5.30 -1.92 19.09
N GLY A 848 4.54 -1.38 20.05
CA GLY A 848 4.39 0.06 20.32
C GLY A 848 3.69 0.31 21.67
N SER A 849 4.17 1.29 22.45
CA SER A 849 3.56 1.71 23.72
C SER A 849 2.29 2.53 23.48
N PRO A 850 1.19 2.28 24.22
CA PRO A 850 -0.01 3.09 24.09
C PRO A 850 0.25 4.53 24.55
N ARG A 851 -0.31 5.51 23.83
CA ARG A 851 -0.18 6.93 24.18
C ARG A 851 -1.27 7.35 25.16
N VAL A 852 -0.87 8.06 26.21
CA VAL A 852 -1.76 8.65 27.21
C VAL A 852 -1.96 10.13 26.93
N PHE A 853 -3.20 10.61 27.07
CA PHE A 853 -3.57 12.00 26.89
C PHE A 853 -4.27 12.58 28.12
N ILE A 854 -3.92 13.80 28.53
CA ILE A 854 -4.66 14.59 29.51
C ILE A 854 -5.74 15.42 28.81
N THR A 855 -6.93 15.46 29.40
CA THR A 855 -8.07 16.23 28.93
C THR A 855 -8.75 16.99 30.07
N ASN A 856 -9.76 17.79 29.73
CA ASN A 856 -10.65 18.45 30.70
C ASN A 856 -10.03 19.59 31.54
N PHE A 857 -9.65 20.67 30.84
CA PHE A 857 -9.04 21.89 31.40
C PHE A 857 -10.03 22.86 32.07
N ASP A 858 -11.22 22.41 32.47
CA ASP A 858 -12.28 23.28 33.02
C ASP A 858 -11.88 23.98 34.33
N ARG A 859 -10.96 23.39 35.09
CA ARG A 859 -10.38 23.96 36.32
C ARG A 859 -8.97 24.51 36.15
N ALA A 860 -8.41 24.41 34.95
CA ALA A 860 -7.03 24.78 34.74
C ALA A 860 -6.81 26.29 34.90
N VAL A 861 -5.63 26.64 35.41
CA VAL A 861 -5.17 28.01 35.55
C VAL A 861 -3.89 28.19 34.76
N SER A 862 -3.76 29.29 34.05
CA SER A 862 -2.52 29.68 33.38
C SER A 862 -2.02 31.02 33.93
N PHE A 863 -0.70 31.16 34.01
CA PHE A 863 -0.03 32.41 34.39
C PHE A 863 0.77 32.95 33.21
N LEU A 864 0.95 34.27 33.16
CA LEU A 864 1.81 34.88 32.13
C LEU A 864 3.28 34.55 32.44
N PRO A 865 4.14 34.40 31.42
CA PRO A 865 5.58 34.21 31.63
C PRO A 865 6.23 35.29 32.49
N SER A 866 5.70 36.52 32.43
CA SER A 866 6.15 37.67 33.22
C SER A 866 5.65 37.66 34.67
N THR A 867 4.74 36.76 35.07
CA THR A 867 4.21 36.69 36.44
C THR A 867 5.29 36.14 37.39
N PRO A 868 5.71 36.88 38.44
CA PRO A 868 6.69 36.40 39.42
C PRO A 868 6.20 35.15 40.15
N ALA A 869 7.10 34.25 40.55
CA ALA A 869 6.75 32.99 41.22
C ALA A 869 5.92 33.19 42.51
N ALA A 870 6.19 34.25 43.28
CA ALA A 870 5.43 34.59 44.49
C ALA A 870 3.97 35.01 44.23
N GLU A 871 3.64 35.37 42.99
CA GLU A 871 2.30 35.78 42.57
C GLU A 871 1.52 34.66 41.86
N ARG A 872 2.14 33.48 41.65
CA ARG A 872 1.51 32.30 41.03
C ARG A 872 0.76 31.47 42.07
N PHE A 873 -0.29 32.04 42.66
CA PHE A 873 -1.09 31.37 43.70
C PHE A 873 -2.58 31.33 43.38
N CYS A 874 -3.30 30.38 43.98
CA CYS A 874 -4.76 30.28 43.97
C CYS A 874 -5.34 30.50 45.38
N LEU A 875 -6.63 30.83 45.46
CA LEU A 875 -7.39 31.03 46.70
C LEU A 875 -8.64 30.13 46.70
N GLY A 876 -8.66 29.08 47.51
CA GLY A 876 -9.82 28.21 47.72
C GLY A 876 -10.40 27.52 46.47
N VAL A 877 -11.62 26.96 46.61
CA VAL A 877 -12.33 26.18 45.58
C VAL A 877 -12.89 27.04 44.42
N HIS A 878 -12.84 28.37 44.53
CA HIS A 878 -13.27 29.31 43.49
C HIS A 878 -12.06 30.10 42.97
N LEU A 879 -11.65 29.79 41.75
CA LEU A 879 -10.48 30.36 41.07
C LEU A 879 -10.60 31.88 40.84
N PHE A 880 -10.25 32.71 41.83
CA PHE A 880 -10.04 34.14 41.62
C PHE A 880 -8.60 34.38 41.14
N ALA A 881 -8.41 34.65 39.86
CA ALA A 881 -7.17 35.22 39.32
C ALA A 881 -7.49 36.63 38.78
N TYR A 882 -6.94 37.63 39.48
CA TYR A 882 -6.74 39.06 39.16
C TYR A 882 -7.36 39.63 37.85
N GLN A 883 -8.25 40.63 37.98
CA GLN A 883 -8.76 41.49 36.88
C GLN A 883 -7.99 42.83 36.80
N PRO A 884 -7.69 43.39 35.61
CA PRO A 884 -7.26 44.79 35.46
C PRO A 884 -8.45 45.80 35.57
N PRO A 885 -8.21 47.12 35.70
CA PRO A 885 -9.13 48.04 36.35
C PRO A 885 -10.31 48.55 35.50
N GLU A 886 -11.37 48.90 36.26
CA GLU A 886 -12.54 49.77 36.06
C GLU A 886 -12.63 50.58 34.75
N GLU A 887 -13.47 50.15 33.80
CA GLU A 887 -14.26 51.07 32.96
C GLU A 887 -15.56 50.50 32.36
N GLU A 888 -15.93 49.23 32.60
CA GLU A 888 -17.18 48.64 32.08
C GLU A 888 -17.92 47.76 33.13
N GLN A 889 -18.47 48.34 34.21
CA GLN A 889 -19.15 47.56 35.28
C GLN A 889 -20.50 48.11 35.77
N GLU A 890 -21.36 48.65 34.89
CA GLU A 890 -22.71 49.09 35.33
C GLU A 890 -23.90 48.18 34.93
N SER A 891 -23.73 47.07 34.20
CA SER A 891 -24.89 46.27 33.73
C SER A 891 -25.12 44.89 34.37
N THR A 892 -24.28 44.41 35.30
CA THR A 892 -24.32 42.98 35.73
C THR A 892 -24.60 42.71 37.21
N LYS A 893 -24.94 43.73 38.02
CA LYS A 893 -25.29 43.53 39.44
C LYS A 893 -26.58 42.72 39.64
N ASP A 894 -27.56 42.84 38.76
CA ASP A 894 -28.86 42.14 38.91
C ASP A 894 -28.79 40.66 38.53
N THR A 895 -27.89 40.27 37.62
CA THR A 895 -27.71 38.87 37.21
C THR A 895 -27.01 38.03 38.29
N PHE A 896 -26.25 38.68 39.17
CA PHE A 896 -25.47 38.03 40.23
C PHE A 896 -26.35 37.55 41.41
N LEU A 897 -27.34 38.34 41.83
CA LEU A 897 -28.26 37.95 42.91
C LEU A 897 -29.24 36.84 42.48
N ALA A 898 -29.62 36.80 41.20
CA ALA A 898 -30.52 35.79 40.66
C ALA A 898 -29.86 34.39 40.58
N ARG A 899 -28.59 34.32 40.17
CA ARG A 899 -27.84 33.05 40.10
C ARG A 899 -27.52 32.46 41.48
N LYS A 900 -27.29 33.30 42.50
CA LYS A 900 -27.01 32.84 43.87
C LYS A 900 -28.22 32.13 44.50
N ARG A 901 -29.43 32.67 44.33
CA ARG A 901 -30.66 32.05 44.86
C ARG A 901 -31.04 30.75 44.14
N ALA A 902 -30.74 30.64 42.84
CA ALA A 902 -30.99 29.43 42.09
C ALA A 902 -30.05 28.28 42.52
N LEU A 903 -28.78 28.57 42.79
CA LEU A 903 -27.80 27.56 43.19
C LEU A 903 -28.02 27.03 44.61
N GLU A 904 -28.37 27.90 45.57
CA GLU A 904 -28.62 27.50 46.97
C GLU A 904 -29.80 26.51 47.08
N SER A 905 -30.81 26.63 46.21
CA SER A 905 -31.97 25.71 46.17
C SER A 905 -31.68 24.32 45.61
N VAL A 906 -30.64 24.16 44.80
CA VAL A 906 -30.26 22.87 44.19
C VAL A 906 -29.45 22.02 45.17
N THR A 907 -28.67 22.67 46.05
CA THR A 907 -27.80 22.01 47.04
C THR A 907 -28.55 21.29 48.17
N GLU A 908 -29.73 21.76 48.58
CA GLU A 908 -30.50 21.10 49.67
C GLU A 908 -31.24 19.83 49.24
N SER A 909 -31.40 19.58 47.93
CA SER A 909 -32.20 18.46 47.41
C SER A 909 -31.45 17.15 47.16
N LYS A 910 -30.12 17.11 47.36
CA LYS A 910 -29.27 15.95 47.02
C LYS A 910 -28.55 15.26 48.20
N GLU A 911 -28.85 15.61 49.44
CA GLU A 911 -28.27 14.93 50.61
C GLU A 911 -28.89 13.58 50.99
N GLN A 912 -29.78 13.02 50.15
CA GLN A 912 -30.36 11.69 50.38
C GLN A 912 -30.14 10.73 49.19
N SER A 913 -28.88 10.40 48.88
CA SER A 913 -28.55 9.09 48.32
C SER A 913 -27.12 8.68 48.67
N LYS A 914 -26.97 7.67 49.51
CA LYS A 914 -25.67 7.03 49.81
C LYS A 914 -25.16 6.29 48.57
N LYS A 915 -24.09 6.79 47.92
CA LYS A 915 -23.12 6.04 47.09
C LYS A 915 -21.84 6.88 46.86
N ARG A 916 -20.69 6.31 47.26
CA ARG A 916 -19.24 6.62 47.08
C ARG A 916 -18.79 8.07 46.75
N PRO A 917 -17.89 8.69 47.54
CA PRO A 917 -17.23 9.94 47.16
C PRO A 917 -16.01 9.64 46.28
N LEU A 918 -16.07 9.84 44.97
CA LEU A 918 -14.87 9.78 44.11
C LEU A 918 -14.16 11.15 44.09
N THR A 919 -12.83 11.10 44.25
CA THR A 919 -11.82 12.18 44.22
C THR A 919 -11.58 12.89 45.56
N SER A 920 -10.51 12.47 46.24
CA SER A 920 -9.85 13.21 47.30
C SER A 920 -9.32 14.54 46.72
N LYS A 921 -9.49 15.65 47.44
CA LYS A 921 -8.92 16.96 47.07
C LYS A 921 -7.70 17.22 47.94
N ALA A 922 -6.66 17.83 47.37
CA ALA A 922 -5.49 18.24 48.13
C ALA A 922 -5.93 19.12 49.33
N PRO A 923 -5.33 18.95 50.53
CA PRO A 923 -5.76 19.64 51.75
C PRO A 923 -5.91 21.15 51.57
N GLU A 924 -5.02 21.78 50.80
CA GLU A 924 -5.01 23.22 50.53
C GLU A 924 -6.13 23.71 49.59
N ILE A 925 -6.71 22.84 48.75
CA ILE A 925 -7.89 23.22 47.93
C ILE A 925 -9.10 23.40 48.86
N VAL A 926 -9.20 22.60 49.93
CA VAL A 926 -10.36 22.53 50.82
C VAL A 926 -10.40 23.72 51.78
N ASP A 927 -9.24 24.26 52.18
CA ASP A 927 -9.18 25.48 52.98
C ASP A 927 -9.30 26.75 52.12
N SER A 928 -10.53 27.26 52.00
CA SER A 928 -10.86 28.46 51.21
C SER A 928 -10.17 29.77 51.61
N ARG A 929 -9.36 29.80 52.69
CA ARG A 929 -8.77 31.03 53.25
C ARG A 929 -7.26 31.19 53.02
N HIS A 930 -6.55 30.18 52.52
CA HIS A 930 -5.09 30.22 52.35
C HIS A 930 -4.66 30.31 50.87
N ARG A 931 -3.59 31.07 50.61
CA ARG A 931 -2.91 31.10 49.30
C ARG A 931 -2.09 29.83 49.16
N PHE A 932 -2.23 29.14 48.03
CA PHE A 932 -1.41 27.97 47.72
C PHE A 932 -0.87 28.03 46.30
N SER A 933 0.28 27.39 46.07
CA SER A 933 0.82 27.18 44.73
C SER A 933 0.00 26.08 44.04
N PRO A 934 -0.53 26.29 42.82
CA PRO A 934 -1.38 25.31 42.17
C PRO A 934 -0.62 24.14 41.55
N PHE A 935 0.70 24.22 41.37
CA PHE A 935 1.48 23.17 40.71
C PHE A 935 1.69 21.92 41.59
N PRO A 936 2.07 22.03 42.89
CA PRO A 936 2.17 20.86 43.79
C PRO A 936 0.84 20.14 44.05
N VAL A 937 -0.28 20.80 43.73
CA VAL A 937 -1.63 20.23 43.86
C VAL A 937 -1.89 19.20 42.76
N ASP A 938 -1.42 19.43 41.54
CA ASP A 938 -1.53 18.47 40.43
C ASP A 938 -0.77 17.17 40.74
N CYS A 939 0.45 17.30 41.28
CA CYS A 939 1.27 16.16 41.73
C CYS A 939 0.57 15.35 42.82
N TRP A 940 -0.02 16.04 43.80
CA TRP A 940 -0.76 15.39 44.89
C TRP A 940 -1.99 14.63 44.37
N GLN A 941 -2.76 15.24 43.47
CA GLN A 941 -3.98 14.63 42.91
C GLN A 941 -3.65 13.37 42.08
N PHE A 942 -2.57 13.41 41.29
CA PHE A 942 -2.09 12.25 40.56
C PHE A 942 -1.66 11.12 41.51
N ALA A 943 -0.78 11.44 42.47
CA ALA A 943 -0.27 10.46 43.42
C ALA A 943 -1.37 9.86 44.30
N SER A 944 -2.36 10.66 44.73
CA SER A 944 -3.51 10.17 45.48
C SER A 944 -4.37 9.20 44.65
N SER A 945 -4.51 9.43 43.33
CA SER A 945 -5.21 8.50 42.43
C SER A 945 -4.48 7.16 42.33
N VAL A 946 -3.14 7.18 42.24
CA VAL A 946 -2.29 5.98 42.20
C VAL A 946 -2.35 5.19 43.52
N LEU A 947 -2.23 5.85 44.67
CA LEU A 947 -2.29 5.20 45.99
C LEU A 947 -3.68 4.66 46.32
N THR A 948 -4.74 5.35 45.85
CA THR A 948 -6.11 4.85 46.00
C THR A 948 -6.30 3.55 45.21
N LEU A 949 -5.79 3.50 43.98
CA LEU A 949 -5.82 2.31 43.15
C LEU A 949 -5.12 1.12 43.85
N GLU A 950 -3.96 1.31 44.45
CA GLU A 950 -3.27 0.27 45.22
C GLU A 950 -4.10 -0.21 46.45
N SER A 951 -4.74 0.72 47.18
CA SER A 951 -5.57 0.38 48.33
C SER A 951 -6.84 -0.41 47.96
N GLU A 952 -7.48 -0.10 46.83
CA GLU A 952 -8.70 -0.79 46.38
C GLU A 952 -8.42 -2.27 46.01
N PHE A 953 -7.22 -2.57 45.52
CA PHE A 953 -6.82 -3.94 45.17
C PHE A 953 -6.35 -4.79 46.36
N THR A 954 -5.92 -4.16 47.45
CA THR A 954 -5.50 -4.87 48.67
C THR A 954 -6.69 -5.25 49.57
N GLU A 955 -7.82 -4.55 49.48
CA GLU A 955 -9.05 -4.85 50.26
C GLU A 955 -9.92 -5.97 49.64
N ASP A 956 -9.87 -6.21 48.33
CA ASP A 956 -10.74 -7.15 47.60
C ASP A 956 -10.33 -8.65 47.74
N GLY A 957 -9.29 -8.96 48.51
CA GLY A 957 -8.95 -10.34 48.94
C GLY A 957 -8.51 -11.30 47.82
N SER A 958 -8.20 -10.81 46.61
CA SER A 958 -7.66 -11.63 45.53
C SER A 958 -6.14 -11.78 45.61
N ASP A 959 -5.61 -13.01 45.54
CA ASP A 959 -4.18 -13.38 45.58
C ASP A 959 -3.31 -12.81 44.40
N SER A 960 -3.80 -11.84 43.66
CA SER A 960 -3.14 -11.20 42.51
C SER A 960 -3.15 -9.66 42.60
N GLY A 961 -2.90 -9.11 43.79
CA GLY A 961 -2.97 -7.68 44.04
C GLY A 961 -1.87 -6.88 43.32
N PHE A 962 -2.24 -5.78 42.69
CA PHE A 962 -1.30 -4.74 42.26
C PHE A 962 -0.67 -4.10 43.50
N ILE A 963 0.64 -4.27 43.68
CA ILE A 963 1.40 -3.69 44.79
C ILE A 963 2.56 -2.91 44.17
N LEU A 964 2.67 -1.63 44.51
CA LEU A 964 3.79 -0.82 44.07
C LEU A 964 5.07 -1.30 44.77
N ILE A 965 6.16 -1.41 44.02
CA ILE A 965 7.47 -1.66 44.64
C ILE A 965 7.82 -0.50 45.58
N GLU A 966 8.45 -0.81 46.71
CA GLU A 966 8.68 0.16 47.79
C GLU A 966 9.27 1.52 47.34
N PRO A 967 10.26 1.58 46.41
CA PRO A 967 10.76 2.87 45.94
C PRO A 967 9.74 3.72 45.17
N VAL A 968 8.86 3.07 44.38
CA VAL A 968 7.79 3.75 43.64
C VAL A 968 6.69 4.19 44.58
N HIS A 969 6.33 3.34 45.54
CA HIS A 969 5.34 3.65 46.56
C HIS A 969 5.78 4.83 47.43
N GLU A 970 7.05 4.89 47.85
CA GLU A 970 7.59 6.00 48.63
C GLU A 970 7.63 7.32 47.85
N LEU A 971 7.93 7.27 46.55
CA LEU A 971 7.85 8.44 45.66
C LEU A 971 6.43 9.00 45.63
N PHE A 972 5.42 8.15 45.39
CA PHE A 972 4.02 8.60 45.35
C PHE A 972 3.49 9.04 46.72
N ARG A 973 3.93 8.42 47.82
CA ARG A 973 3.64 8.93 49.18
C ARG A 973 4.22 10.32 49.41
N THR A 974 5.45 10.56 48.98
CA THR A 974 6.09 11.87 49.09
C THR A 974 5.33 12.93 48.27
N MET A 975 4.88 12.58 47.06
CA MET A 975 4.01 13.42 46.24
C MET A 975 2.64 13.68 46.88
N ALA A 976 2.10 12.70 47.61
CA ALA A 976 0.82 12.79 48.32
C ALA A 976 0.93 13.38 49.74
N SER A 977 2.07 13.96 50.13
CA SER A 977 2.27 14.57 51.44
C SER A 977 1.26 15.70 51.73
N ASP A 978 0.74 15.76 52.95
CA ASP A 978 -0.11 16.86 53.40
C ASP A 978 0.65 18.21 53.45
N ASP A 979 1.99 18.17 53.59
CA ASP A 979 2.84 19.36 53.47
C ASP A 979 3.21 19.60 51.99
N PRO A 980 2.70 20.67 51.34
CA PRO A 980 2.99 20.97 49.95
C PRO A 980 4.45 21.32 49.68
N THR A 981 5.23 21.70 50.70
CA THR A 981 6.66 22.04 50.54
C THR A 981 7.56 20.82 50.42
N CYS A 982 7.08 19.64 50.83
CA CYS A 982 7.80 18.38 50.71
C CYS A 982 7.53 17.66 49.39
N ARG A 983 6.56 18.12 48.58
CA ARG A 983 6.18 17.47 47.33
C ARG A 983 7.19 17.81 46.23
N PRO A 984 7.69 16.82 45.48
CA PRO A 984 8.54 17.09 44.32
C PRO A 984 7.76 17.82 43.21
N SER A 985 8.49 18.53 42.35
CA SER A 985 7.90 19.03 41.10
C SER A 985 7.52 17.86 40.18
N ALA A 986 6.66 18.11 39.18
CA ALA A 986 6.31 17.08 38.20
C ALA A 986 7.56 16.55 37.47
N PHE A 987 8.52 17.42 37.17
CA PHE A 987 9.83 17.07 36.62
C PHE A 987 10.64 16.16 37.56
N ASP A 988 10.78 16.55 38.84
CA ASP A 988 11.55 15.75 39.80
C ASP A 988 10.90 14.38 40.05
N ALA A 989 9.56 14.33 40.06
CA ALA A 989 8.81 13.08 40.16
C ALA A 989 8.99 12.19 38.93
N LEU A 990 8.98 12.77 37.72
CA LEU A 990 9.24 12.07 36.46
C LEU A 990 10.64 11.44 36.45
N ILE A 991 11.67 12.24 36.77
CA ILE A 991 13.06 11.76 36.84
C ILE A 991 13.22 10.71 37.93
N GLY A 992 12.60 10.90 39.09
CA GLY A 992 12.58 9.94 40.19
C GLY A 992 12.00 8.60 39.75
N LEU A 993 10.85 8.60 39.08
CA LEU A 993 10.22 7.39 38.56
C LEU A 993 11.09 6.72 37.49
N GLN A 994 11.62 7.47 36.52
CA GLN A 994 12.49 6.93 35.47
C GLN A 994 13.76 6.29 36.02
N HIS A 995 14.39 6.88 37.05
CA HIS A 995 15.56 6.26 37.70
C HIS A 995 15.22 4.96 38.44
N ILE A 996 14.01 4.85 39.00
CA ILE A 996 13.56 3.62 39.65
C ILE A 996 13.30 2.51 38.61
N LEU A 997 12.73 2.87 37.45
CA LEU A 997 12.39 1.92 36.38
C LEU A 997 13.60 1.49 35.54
N TYR A 998 14.57 2.39 35.36
CA TYR A 998 15.78 2.17 34.58
C TYR A 998 17.02 2.49 35.41
N PRO A 999 17.34 1.67 36.44
CA PRO A 999 18.59 1.83 37.17
C PRO A 999 19.75 1.58 36.20
N SER A 1000 20.59 2.61 36.01
CA SER A 1000 21.74 2.62 35.11
C SER A 1000 22.72 1.48 35.31
#